data_AF-A0A9P3UJJ2-F1
#
_entry.id   AF-A0A9P3UJJ2-F1
#
_cell.length_a   1.000
_cell.length_b   1.000
_cell.length_c   1.000
_cell.angle_alpha   90.00
_cell.angle_beta   90.00
_cell.angle_gamma   90.00
#
_symmetry.space_group_name_H-M   'P 1'
#
loop_
_entity.id
_entity.type
_entity.pdbx_description
1 polymer ?
#
loop_
_entity_poly.entity_id
_entity_poly.type
_entity_poly.pdbx_seq_one_letter_code
_entity_poly.pdbx_strand_id
1 'polypeptide(L)'
;MFSRAVQCRSWHSWQASAAFSRSSHRFAIPSWPSSFPRQVAQRQPLQKRHASTNFPDRNTVGVFTPKSAALFILAGVGLFYYFRYEKARLLEQREQERGSKQYGRPQIGGPFTLTTAAGEPFTDQDLRGKWPLVYFGFTNCPDICPQELDKMTAVLDVIEQEHGKIFQPVFISVDPARDTPARMGRYLKDFHPSFVGLVGSYDATKAVCKAYRVYFSTPPDADPAGDYLVDHSIFVYLLDPDGKFVEAFGQAVPKEDIIEKVREVVEDWKKESGKKAKPSLTAYTLLRHSITRFSFLLSSWFLSACVLGVPMDALFKPLADVLGASVDQIKLISCLLIAYPLGSLFIRVPSSKPGLRHLFNIAVAMFFFFPMLKLYSGFFQLLADIVGTYYIARYDTSWRMPWVVFAFVMGHLTVNHIIRAIYGLSYETMEITGPQMVLTMKLTTFAWNVWDGRRPAADLDKWQTTKRITDYPSLIEFLGYAFYFPGILVGPYLDFQEYRSLISETIFEDEKVKARAKAGRKLPPGRKRAAYWRMFMGLIYLGIFVVFGGKYNFGTALTDWFMEHNLFVRIFMFQIFGFFERSKYYAIWILTEGASIVTGLGFTGFSPSGKSQWDGAANVKVLEIEFPSNFKTLLDNWNMKTNVWLRECVYKRVTPKGKKPGFRSSMITFLTSAFWHGIASGYYLTFIMGGFITTVARLARNYIRPLVLPPPGQPPSDLKELYDIAGTLLSTLVLNYAAAPFMLLTAEDSFKAWSRLAWYGHIIIFGGLAFFYGGGTRYLQKLQAKRGIAPAGKKPAPEAKDARNGSPAANGDKTPADAKSFTMPPNLEEAMGSQK
;
A
#
# COMPACT_ATOMS: atom_id res chain seq x y z
N MET A 1 -13.30 -61.10 -18.72
CA MET A 1 -13.85 -60.63 -20.01
C MET A 1 -13.72 -59.11 -20.03
N PHE A 2 -12.57 -58.62 -20.51
CA PHE A 2 -12.38 -58.00 -21.84
C PHE A 2 -13.23 -56.73 -21.99
N SER A 3 -12.72 -55.56 -22.33
CA SER A 3 -11.41 -55.00 -22.74
C SER A 3 -11.76 -53.53 -23.07
N ARG A 4 -10.93 -52.48 -23.09
CA ARG A 4 -9.48 -52.23 -23.14
C ARG A 4 -9.39 -50.72 -22.83
N ALA A 5 -8.55 -50.26 -21.89
CA ALA A 5 -7.12 -49.97 -22.08
C ALA A 5 -6.90 -48.74 -22.98
N VAL A 6 -5.99 -47.79 -22.76
CA VAL A 6 -4.82 -47.57 -21.86
C VAL A 6 -4.31 -46.16 -22.33
N GLN A 7 -3.75 -45.25 -21.55
CA GLN A 7 -2.43 -45.36 -20.92
C GLN A 7 -2.17 -44.20 -19.96
N CYS A 8 -1.82 -44.58 -18.75
CA CYS A 8 -1.08 -43.80 -17.77
C CYS A 8 0.41 -44.20 -17.90
N ARG A 9 1.36 -43.30 -17.62
CA ARG A 9 2.45 -43.58 -16.65
C ARG A 9 3.41 -42.41 -16.43
N SER A 10 3.55 -42.15 -15.15
CA SER A 10 4.58 -41.45 -14.41
C SER A 10 5.82 -42.33 -14.12
N TRP A 11 6.79 -41.73 -13.42
CA TRP A 11 7.78 -42.29 -12.46
C TRP A 11 9.28 -42.24 -12.84
N HIS A 12 9.97 -41.32 -12.15
CA HIS A 12 11.04 -41.54 -11.16
C HIS A 12 12.18 -42.56 -11.36
N SER A 13 13.35 -42.11 -10.85
CA SER A 13 14.41 -42.84 -10.11
C SER A 13 15.46 -43.60 -10.92
N TRP A 14 16.71 -43.83 -10.51
CA TRP A 14 17.66 -43.35 -9.48
C TRP A 14 19.05 -43.92 -9.92
N GLN A 15 20.12 -43.44 -9.29
CA GLN A 15 21.56 -43.79 -9.38
C GLN A 15 21.99 -45.27 -9.63
N ALA A 16 23.14 -45.49 -10.32
CA ALA A 16 24.44 -45.89 -9.71
C ALA A 16 25.42 -46.65 -10.68
N SER A 17 26.71 -46.50 -10.34
CA SER A 17 28.01 -46.83 -10.97
C SER A 17 28.41 -48.28 -11.31
N ALA A 18 29.39 -48.42 -12.25
CA ALA A 18 30.60 -49.30 -12.27
C ALA A 18 31.08 -49.54 -13.74
N ALA A 19 32.32 -49.84 -14.17
CA ALA A 19 33.71 -49.73 -13.68
C ALA A 19 34.66 -50.03 -14.90
N PHE A 20 35.88 -49.47 -14.87
CA PHE A 20 37.17 -49.93 -15.45
C PHE A 20 37.35 -50.44 -16.91
N SER A 21 38.25 -49.77 -17.67
CA SER A 21 39.45 -50.39 -18.29
C SER A 21 40.43 -49.34 -18.84
N ARG A 22 41.74 -49.63 -18.74
CA ARG A 22 42.90 -48.79 -19.11
C ARG A 22 43.39 -49.13 -20.52
N SER A 23 43.93 -48.14 -21.26
CA SER A 23 45.17 -48.30 -22.04
C SER A 23 45.79 -46.95 -22.43
N SER A 24 47.08 -46.83 -22.17
CA SER A 24 48.05 -45.77 -22.52
C SER A 24 48.35 -45.67 -24.02
N HIS A 25 48.75 -44.48 -24.52
CA HIS A 25 49.99 -44.25 -25.30
C HIS A 25 50.21 -42.76 -25.63
N ARG A 26 51.45 -42.46 -26.03
CA ARG A 26 52.23 -41.21 -25.96
C ARG A 26 52.19 -40.33 -27.22
N PHE A 27 52.51 -39.03 -27.02
CA PHE A 27 53.24 -38.06 -27.87
C PHE A 27 53.01 -37.97 -29.40
N ALA A 28 52.72 -36.75 -29.90
CA ALA A 28 53.50 -36.10 -30.97
C ALA A 28 53.09 -34.63 -31.19
N ILE A 29 54.09 -33.74 -31.24
CA ILE A 29 54.05 -32.38 -31.81
C ILE A 29 54.33 -32.49 -33.32
N PRO A 30 53.75 -31.65 -34.19
CA PRO A 30 54.44 -31.31 -35.43
C PRO A 30 54.75 -29.81 -35.57
N SER A 31 55.97 -29.59 -36.04
CA SER A 31 56.67 -28.35 -36.35
C SER A 31 56.22 -27.66 -37.65
N TRP A 32 56.61 -26.39 -37.75
CA TRP A 32 56.48 -25.47 -38.88
C TRP A 32 57.08 -25.96 -40.20
N PRO A 33 56.70 -25.31 -41.31
CA PRO A 33 57.72 -24.81 -42.24
C PRO A 33 57.57 -23.32 -42.59
N SER A 34 58.73 -22.69 -42.69
CA SER A 34 59.00 -21.33 -43.12
C SER A 34 59.25 -21.25 -44.63
N SER A 35 58.56 -20.36 -45.35
CA SER A 35 59.04 -19.75 -46.60
C SER A 35 58.17 -18.55 -47.02
N PHE A 36 58.76 -17.36 -47.04
CA PHE A 36 58.22 -16.08 -47.57
C PHE A 36 58.14 -16.11 -49.12
N PRO A 37 57.28 -15.30 -49.77
CA PRO A 37 57.77 -13.99 -50.24
C PRO A 37 56.79 -12.82 -50.07
N ARG A 38 57.42 -11.65 -49.87
CA ARG A 38 56.87 -10.29 -49.92
C ARG A 38 56.29 -10.02 -51.32
N GLN A 39 55.02 -9.61 -51.42
CA GLN A 39 54.53 -8.86 -52.58
C GLN A 39 53.80 -7.60 -52.15
N VAL A 40 54.22 -6.52 -52.83
CA VAL A 40 53.86 -5.12 -52.67
C VAL A 40 52.41 -4.92 -53.10
N ALA A 41 51.54 -4.50 -52.18
CA ALA A 41 50.19 -4.07 -52.54
C ALA A 41 50.24 -2.62 -53.07
N GLN A 42 50.16 -2.52 -54.40
CA GLN A 42 49.99 -1.27 -55.13
C GLN A 42 48.75 -0.50 -54.65
N ARG A 43 48.91 0.81 -54.46
CA ARG A 43 47.81 1.77 -54.28
C ARG A 43 46.99 1.85 -55.57
N GLN A 44 45.68 1.64 -55.48
CA GLN A 44 44.71 2.11 -56.47
C GLN A 44 43.74 3.12 -55.84
N PRO A 45 43.21 4.09 -56.61
CA PRO A 45 42.66 5.33 -56.08
C PRO A 45 41.20 5.17 -55.63
N LEU A 46 40.85 5.88 -54.56
CA LEU A 46 39.48 6.00 -54.04
C LEU A 46 38.54 6.61 -55.09
N GLN A 47 37.72 5.77 -55.72
CA GLN A 47 36.56 6.21 -56.50
C GLN A 47 35.40 6.51 -55.55
N LYS A 48 35.02 7.79 -55.47
CA LYS A 48 33.80 8.28 -54.80
C LYS A 48 32.57 7.59 -55.41
N ARG A 49 31.90 6.73 -54.65
CA ARG A 49 30.50 6.37 -54.89
C ARG A 49 29.64 6.91 -53.75
N HIS A 50 28.88 7.96 -54.05
CA HIS A 50 27.68 8.29 -53.31
C HIS A 50 26.69 7.14 -53.46
N ALA A 51 26.46 6.40 -52.39
CA ALA A 51 25.29 5.54 -52.24
C ALA A 51 24.56 5.97 -50.97
N SER A 52 23.43 6.64 -51.16
CA SER A 52 22.49 6.93 -50.08
C SER A 52 21.89 5.62 -49.59
N THR A 53 22.26 5.19 -48.39
CA THR A 53 21.48 4.19 -47.65
C THR A 53 21.15 4.78 -46.29
N ASN A 54 19.91 5.26 -46.20
CA ASN A 54 19.25 5.68 -44.97
C ASN A 54 19.34 4.56 -43.92
N PHE A 55 20.27 4.67 -42.98
CA PHE A 55 20.16 3.95 -41.71
C PHE A 55 19.20 4.77 -40.83
N PRO A 56 18.07 4.20 -40.35
CA PRO A 56 17.21 4.90 -39.43
C PRO A 56 17.97 5.19 -38.13
N ASP A 57 17.97 6.47 -37.78
CA ASP A 57 18.73 7.07 -36.68
C ASP A 57 18.40 6.37 -35.33
N ARG A 58 19.40 5.69 -34.76
CA ARG A 58 19.30 4.77 -33.61
C ARG A 58 19.16 5.49 -32.24
N ASN A 59 18.56 6.67 -32.22
CA ASN A 59 18.39 7.50 -31.01
C ASN A 59 16.94 7.73 -30.57
N THR A 60 15.96 7.06 -31.17
CA THR A 60 14.58 7.08 -30.65
C THR A 60 14.46 6.14 -29.45
N VAL A 61 14.43 6.73 -28.25
CA VAL A 61 13.87 6.14 -27.03
C VAL A 61 12.56 5.46 -27.42
N GLY A 62 12.41 4.15 -27.14
CA GLY A 62 11.28 3.34 -27.64
C GLY A 62 9.95 4.06 -27.46
N VAL A 63 9.37 4.49 -28.58
CA VAL A 63 8.18 5.35 -28.66
C VAL A 63 6.93 4.48 -28.51
N PHE A 64 5.86 4.97 -27.89
CA PHE A 64 4.57 4.28 -27.88
C PHE A 64 4.05 4.18 -29.32
N THR A 65 4.23 3.02 -29.95
CA THR A 65 3.85 2.81 -31.35
C THR A 65 2.33 2.64 -31.47
N PRO A 66 1.71 2.94 -32.62
CA PRO A 66 0.29 2.63 -32.84
C PRO A 66 -0.07 1.15 -32.59
N LYS A 67 0.86 0.22 -32.89
CA LYS A 67 0.73 -1.20 -32.56
C LYS A 67 0.69 -1.45 -31.05
N SER A 68 1.48 -0.70 -30.27
CA SER A 68 1.45 -0.74 -28.80
C SER A 68 0.17 -0.12 -28.23
N ALA A 69 -0.38 0.90 -28.88
CA ALA A 69 -1.65 1.51 -28.52
C ALA A 69 -2.82 0.54 -28.72
N ALA A 70 -2.88 -0.14 -29.86
CA ALA A 70 -3.89 -1.16 -30.12
C ALA A 70 -3.81 -2.33 -29.13
N LEU A 71 -2.60 -2.83 -28.86
CA LEU A 71 -2.39 -3.90 -27.87
C LEU A 71 -2.81 -3.47 -26.47
N PHE A 72 -2.54 -2.21 -26.10
CA PHE A 72 -2.92 -1.65 -24.81
C PHE A 72 -4.46 -1.52 -24.66
N ILE A 73 -5.14 -1.03 -25.70
CA ILE A 73 -6.61 -0.95 -25.71
C ILE A 73 -7.22 -2.36 -25.60
N LEU A 74 -6.73 -3.31 -26.39
CA LEU A 74 -7.20 -4.71 -26.36
C LEU A 74 -6.95 -5.35 -24.99
N ALA A 75 -5.79 -5.14 -24.39
CA ALA A 75 -5.49 -5.64 -23.05
C ALA A 75 -6.38 -4.98 -21.99
N GLY A 76 -6.64 -3.67 -22.08
CA GLY A 76 -7.53 -2.94 -21.18
C GLY A 76 -8.98 -3.40 -21.28
N VAL A 77 -9.49 -3.59 -22.51
CA VAL A 77 -10.83 -4.15 -22.75
C VAL A 77 -10.90 -5.59 -22.25
N GLY A 78 -9.89 -6.41 -22.52
CA GLY A 78 -9.80 -7.78 -22.03
C GLY A 78 -9.80 -7.85 -20.49
N LEU A 79 -9.00 -7.01 -19.82
CA LEU A 79 -8.99 -6.91 -18.36
C LEU A 79 -10.34 -6.44 -17.81
N PHE A 80 -10.97 -5.47 -18.47
CA PHE A 80 -12.28 -4.97 -18.06
C PHE A 80 -13.36 -6.06 -18.10
N TYR A 81 -13.44 -6.81 -19.20
CA TYR A 81 -14.36 -7.94 -19.32
C TYR A 81 -14.01 -9.08 -18.36
N TYR A 82 -12.72 -9.38 -18.19
CA TYR A 82 -12.25 -10.38 -17.24
C TYR A 82 -12.65 -10.03 -15.80
N PHE A 83 -12.41 -8.79 -15.34
CA PHE A 83 -12.78 -8.37 -13.99
C PHE A 83 -14.30 -8.26 -13.81
N ARG A 84 -15.06 -7.87 -14.83
CA ARG A 84 -16.53 -7.90 -14.81
C ARG A 84 -17.04 -9.33 -14.64
N TYR A 85 -16.51 -10.26 -15.43
CA TYR A 85 -16.85 -11.68 -15.37
C TYR A 85 -16.47 -12.30 -14.02
N GLU A 86 -15.26 -12.03 -13.53
CA GLU A 86 -14.80 -12.60 -12.26
C GLU A 86 -15.52 -11.99 -11.06
N LYS A 87 -15.87 -10.69 -11.11
CA LYS A 87 -16.76 -10.06 -10.11
C LYS A 87 -18.14 -10.72 -10.10
N ALA A 88 -18.74 -10.99 -11.26
CA ALA A 88 -20.03 -11.66 -11.36
C ALA A 88 -19.97 -13.09 -10.81
N ARG A 89 -18.97 -13.88 -11.22
CA ARG A 89 -18.74 -15.25 -10.73
C ARG A 89 -18.48 -15.31 -9.22
N LEU A 90 -17.71 -14.36 -8.68
CA LEU A 90 -17.44 -14.26 -7.25
C LEU A 90 -18.67 -13.83 -6.44
N LEU A 91 -19.55 -13.01 -7.01
CA LEU A 91 -20.84 -12.68 -6.39
C LEU A 91 -21.76 -13.91 -6.34
N GLU A 92 -21.84 -14.67 -7.42
CA GLU A 92 -22.55 -15.95 -7.48
C GLU A 92 -22.00 -16.97 -6.45
N GLN A 93 -20.67 -17.12 -6.37
CA GLN A 93 -20.03 -17.94 -5.35
C GLN A 93 -20.28 -17.40 -3.94
N ARG A 94 -20.34 -16.09 -3.73
CA ARG A 94 -20.64 -15.48 -2.42
C ARG A 94 -22.09 -15.69 -2.01
N GLU A 95 -23.04 -15.70 -2.93
CA GLU A 95 -24.43 -16.05 -2.62
C GLU A 95 -24.53 -17.52 -2.20
N GLN A 96 -23.82 -18.40 -2.90
CA GLN A 96 -23.72 -19.83 -2.54
C GLN A 96 -22.94 -20.07 -1.22
N GLU A 97 -21.89 -19.28 -0.95
CA GLU A 97 -21.10 -19.35 0.29
C GLU A 97 -21.80 -18.66 1.47
N ARG A 98 -22.56 -17.57 1.26
CA ARG A 98 -23.43 -16.97 2.29
C ARG A 98 -24.54 -17.93 2.69
N GLY A 99 -25.05 -18.73 1.75
CA GLY A 99 -25.95 -19.83 2.04
C GLY A 99 -25.31 -21.02 2.78
N SER A 100 -23.98 -21.08 2.93
CA SER A 100 -23.28 -22.25 3.51
C SER A 100 -22.25 -21.96 4.61
N LYS A 101 -21.93 -20.68 4.92
CA LYS A 101 -20.98 -20.30 5.98
C LYS A 101 -21.70 -19.75 7.21
N GLN A 102 -21.72 -20.56 8.27
CA GLN A 102 -22.11 -20.16 9.62
C GLN A 102 -20.97 -19.35 10.27
N TYR A 103 -21.06 -18.03 10.27
CA TYR A 103 -20.19 -17.19 11.10
C TYR A 103 -20.56 -17.38 12.58
N GLY A 104 -19.57 -17.38 13.48
CA GLY A 104 -19.83 -17.44 14.93
C GLY A 104 -20.77 -16.30 15.35
N ARG A 105 -21.88 -16.65 15.99
CA ARG A 105 -22.94 -15.70 16.38
C ARG A 105 -22.34 -14.56 17.23
N PRO A 106 -22.49 -13.29 16.82
CA PRO A 106 -22.03 -12.17 17.64
C PRO A 106 -22.78 -12.16 18.98
N GLN A 107 -22.08 -11.82 20.07
CA GLN A 107 -22.70 -11.63 21.39
C GLN A 107 -23.51 -10.32 21.37
N ILE A 108 -24.79 -10.43 21.01
CA ILE A 108 -25.81 -9.37 21.02
C ILE A 108 -26.92 -9.85 21.96
N GLY A 109 -27.38 -8.98 22.84
CA GLY A 109 -28.32 -9.29 23.93
C GLY A 109 -27.66 -9.29 25.31
N GLY A 110 -28.48 -9.27 26.37
CA GLY A 110 -28.03 -9.20 27.75
C GLY A 110 -29.18 -8.92 28.71
N PRO A 111 -28.96 -9.02 30.03
CA PRO A 111 -30.01 -8.80 31.01
C PRO A 111 -30.50 -7.36 30.98
N PHE A 112 -31.82 -7.18 31.00
CA PHE A 112 -32.46 -5.86 31.09
C PHE A 112 -33.73 -5.93 31.92
N THR A 113 -34.20 -4.76 32.36
CA THR A 113 -35.50 -4.60 33.01
C THR A 113 -36.10 -3.30 32.50
N LEU A 114 -37.26 -3.41 31.85
CA LEU A 114 -38.05 -2.33 31.29
C LEU A 114 -39.50 -2.47 31.76
N THR A 115 -40.35 -1.55 31.34
CA THR A 115 -41.77 -1.52 31.70
C THR A 115 -42.62 -1.64 30.44
N THR A 116 -43.63 -2.50 30.49
CA THR A 116 -44.60 -2.66 29.39
C THR A 116 -45.56 -1.47 29.31
N ALA A 117 -46.28 -1.35 28.20
CA ALA A 117 -47.38 -0.39 28.06
C ALA A 117 -48.48 -0.54 29.14
N ALA A 118 -48.62 -1.72 29.75
CA ALA A 118 -49.56 -1.99 30.83
C ALA A 118 -49.03 -1.60 32.23
N GLY A 119 -47.78 -1.16 32.34
CA GLY A 119 -47.13 -0.80 33.61
C GLY A 119 -46.41 -1.94 34.31
N GLU A 120 -46.47 -3.16 33.76
CA GLU A 120 -45.80 -4.34 34.34
C GLU A 120 -44.31 -4.38 34.00
N PRO A 121 -43.44 -4.91 34.88
CA PRO A 121 -42.02 -5.10 34.59
C PRO A 121 -41.82 -6.19 33.51
N PHE A 122 -40.83 -6.00 32.64
CA PHE A 122 -40.47 -6.91 31.57
C PHE A 122 -38.95 -7.06 31.48
N THR A 123 -38.46 -8.28 31.34
CA THR A 123 -37.04 -8.62 31.40
C THR A 123 -36.59 -9.49 30.22
N ASP A 124 -35.29 -9.77 30.13
CA ASP A 124 -34.76 -10.73 29.15
C ASP A 124 -35.29 -12.16 29.35
N GLN A 125 -35.73 -12.50 30.56
CA GLN A 125 -36.28 -13.82 30.87
C GLN A 125 -37.64 -14.03 30.21
N ASP A 126 -38.42 -12.95 30.08
CA ASP A 126 -39.75 -12.95 29.45
C ASP A 126 -39.68 -13.13 27.93
N LEU A 127 -38.48 -13.01 27.33
CA LEU A 127 -38.21 -13.30 25.93
C LEU A 127 -38.00 -14.81 25.66
N ARG A 128 -37.78 -15.62 26.70
CA ARG A 128 -37.44 -17.04 26.55
C ARG A 128 -38.66 -17.88 26.18
N GLY A 129 -38.42 -19.00 25.51
CA GLY A 129 -39.47 -19.94 25.09
C GLY A 129 -40.29 -19.49 23.88
N LYS A 130 -40.05 -18.28 23.36
CA LYS A 130 -40.65 -17.73 22.13
C LYS A 130 -39.54 -17.34 21.14
N TRP A 131 -39.91 -16.84 19.97
CA TRP A 131 -38.97 -16.25 19.00
C TRP A 131 -39.10 -14.72 19.00
N PRO A 132 -38.26 -14.00 19.77
CA PRO A 132 -38.29 -12.54 19.81
C PRO A 132 -37.86 -11.89 18.50
N LEU A 133 -38.64 -10.91 18.06
CA LEU A 133 -38.28 -9.96 17.01
C LEU A 133 -38.20 -8.57 17.66
N VAL A 134 -36.99 -8.14 18.01
CA VAL A 134 -36.76 -6.91 18.78
C VAL A 134 -36.42 -5.76 17.82
N TYR A 135 -37.18 -4.67 17.91
CA TYR A 135 -36.92 -3.44 17.17
C TYR A 135 -36.78 -2.25 18.14
N PHE A 136 -35.80 -1.39 17.90
CA PHE A 136 -35.54 -0.20 18.71
C PHE A 136 -36.00 1.03 17.93
N GLY A 137 -36.90 1.83 18.50
CA GLY A 137 -37.46 3.01 17.84
C GLY A 137 -38.09 3.96 18.84
N PHE A 138 -38.94 4.88 18.37
CA PHE A 138 -39.65 5.82 19.25
C PHE A 138 -40.95 6.30 18.60
N THR A 139 -41.96 6.68 19.40
CA THR A 139 -43.30 6.94 18.87
C THR A 139 -43.43 8.24 18.05
N ASN A 140 -42.44 9.13 18.16
CA ASN A 140 -42.34 10.39 17.38
C ASN A 140 -41.60 10.24 16.05
N CYS A 141 -41.15 9.03 15.68
CA CYS A 141 -40.40 8.84 14.44
C CYS A 141 -41.31 9.09 13.21
N PRO A 142 -40.92 10.00 12.29
CA PRO A 142 -41.82 10.52 11.27
C PRO A 142 -42.20 9.51 10.19
N ASP A 143 -41.30 8.59 9.85
CA ASP A 143 -41.45 7.74 8.66
C ASP A 143 -40.86 6.31 8.81
N ILE A 144 -39.64 6.17 9.33
CA ILE A 144 -38.93 4.87 9.32
C ILE A 144 -39.55 3.86 10.29
N CYS A 145 -39.89 4.24 11.52
CA CYS A 145 -40.47 3.31 12.50
C CYS A 145 -41.84 2.76 12.05
N PRO A 146 -42.81 3.58 11.61
CA PRO A 146 -44.08 3.06 11.10
C PRO A 146 -43.89 2.07 9.95
N GLN A 147 -43.04 2.39 8.97
CA GLN A 147 -42.79 1.51 7.82
C GLN A 147 -42.20 0.15 8.23
N GLU A 148 -41.28 0.13 9.20
CA GLU A 148 -40.67 -1.12 9.67
C GLU A 148 -41.67 -1.97 10.47
N LEU A 149 -42.53 -1.34 11.28
CA LEU A 149 -43.58 -2.04 12.04
C LEU A 149 -44.68 -2.59 11.12
N ASP A 150 -45.04 -1.89 10.04
CA ASP A 150 -45.95 -2.39 9.00
C ASP A 150 -45.35 -3.59 8.26
N LYS A 151 -44.06 -3.50 7.91
CA LYS A 151 -43.32 -4.61 7.27
C LYS A 151 -43.28 -5.83 8.20
N MET A 152 -43.00 -5.62 9.48
CA MET A 152 -43.01 -6.69 10.48
C MET A 152 -44.41 -7.28 10.67
N THR A 153 -45.47 -6.48 10.65
CA THR A 153 -46.86 -6.96 10.70
C THR A 153 -47.13 -7.92 9.54
N ALA A 154 -46.77 -7.53 8.31
CA ALA A 154 -46.91 -8.41 7.14
C ALA A 154 -46.07 -9.70 7.23
N VAL A 155 -44.89 -9.65 7.85
CA VAL A 155 -44.06 -10.83 8.11
C VAL A 155 -44.74 -11.75 9.14
N LEU A 156 -45.19 -11.19 10.27
CA LEU A 156 -45.86 -11.90 11.36
C LEU A 156 -47.12 -12.63 10.88
N ASP A 157 -47.95 -11.97 10.08
CA ASP A 157 -49.18 -12.57 9.53
C ASP A 157 -48.91 -13.87 8.76
N VAL A 158 -47.78 -13.93 8.03
CA VAL A 158 -47.39 -15.12 7.26
C VAL A 158 -46.79 -16.19 8.17
N ILE A 159 -45.80 -15.84 9.01
CA ILE A 159 -45.09 -16.84 9.83
C ILE A 159 -45.96 -17.40 10.96
N GLU A 160 -46.89 -16.62 11.51
CA GLU A 160 -47.84 -17.11 12.53
C GLU A 160 -48.88 -18.07 11.92
N GLN A 161 -49.26 -17.92 10.64
CA GLN A 161 -50.11 -18.90 9.94
C GLN A 161 -49.40 -20.24 9.77
N GLU A 162 -48.08 -20.22 9.53
CA GLU A 162 -47.29 -21.43 9.26
C GLU A 162 -46.80 -22.16 10.51
N HIS A 163 -46.48 -21.42 11.57
CA HIS A 163 -45.83 -21.96 12.77
C HIS A 163 -46.60 -21.72 14.07
N GLY A 164 -47.76 -21.07 13.99
CA GLY A 164 -48.54 -20.64 15.16
C GLY A 164 -47.94 -19.41 15.86
N LYS A 165 -48.56 -19.00 16.96
CA LYS A 165 -48.19 -17.79 17.73
C LYS A 165 -46.98 -18.00 18.65
N ILE A 166 -45.87 -18.46 18.06
CA ILE A 166 -44.60 -18.71 18.77
C ILE A 166 -43.64 -17.52 18.70
N PHE A 167 -43.97 -16.48 17.94
CA PHE A 167 -43.17 -15.26 17.78
C PHE A 167 -43.57 -14.20 18.79
N GLN A 168 -42.59 -13.39 19.22
CA GLN A 168 -42.81 -12.28 20.16
C GLN A 168 -42.21 -11.00 19.58
N PRO A 169 -43.00 -10.19 18.85
CA PRO A 169 -42.51 -8.90 18.39
C PRO A 169 -42.44 -7.92 19.56
N VAL A 170 -41.28 -7.26 19.72
CA VAL A 170 -40.97 -6.36 20.84
C VAL A 170 -40.46 -5.03 20.29
N PHE A 171 -41.09 -3.94 20.70
CA PHE A 171 -40.71 -2.59 20.34
C PHE A 171 -40.16 -1.88 21.57
N ILE A 172 -38.87 -1.53 21.55
CA ILE A 172 -38.17 -0.87 22.66
C ILE A 172 -37.99 0.60 22.34
N SER A 173 -38.54 1.48 23.19
CA SER A 173 -38.36 2.92 23.04
C SER A 173 -36.92 3.34 23.33
N VAL A 174 -36.34 4.15 22.44
CA VAL A 174 -35.09 4.88 22.64
C VAL A 174 -35.31 6.36 23.02
N ASP A 175 -36.55 6.74 23.25
CA ASP A 175 -36.97 8.09 23.63
C ASP A 175 -37.75 8.08 24.96
N PRO A 176 -37.07 7.79 26.08
CA PRO A 176 -37.71 7.66 27.38
C PRO A 176 -38.28 8.97 27.92
N ALA A 177 -37.91 10.12 27.33
CA ALA A 177 -38.42 11.43 27.74
C ALA A 177 -39.84 11.69 27.19
N ARG A 178 -40.15 11.23 25.98
CA ARG A 178 -41.47 11.43 25.34
C ARG A 178 -42.36 10.20 25.33
N ASP A 179 -41.79 9.00 25.38
CA ASP A 179 -42.53 7.73 25.29
C ASP A 179 -42.92 7.20 26.68
N THR A 180 -44.13 7.51 27.11
CA THR A 180 -44.74 6.94 28.33
C THR A 180 -45.43 5.60 28.04
N PRO A 181 -45.68 4.73 29.04
CA PRO A 181 -46.42 3.48 28.83
C PRO A 181 -47.78 3.69 28.12
N ALA A 182 -48.52 4.74 28.52
CA ALA A 182 -49.80 5.09 27.91
C ALA A 182 -49.65 5.55 26.45
N ARG A 183 -48.58 6.28 26.12
CA ARG A 183 -48.29 6.70 24.75
C ARG A 183 -47.89 5.51 23.88
N MET A 184 -47.01 4.66 24.39
CA MET A 184 -46.58 3.43 23.73
C MET A 184 -47.77 2.52 23.40
N GLY A 185 -48.65 2.31 24.38
CA GLY A 185 -49.86 1.51 24.19
C GLY A 185 -50.87 2.11 23.21
N ARG A 186 -50.87 3.43 23.00
CA ARG A 186 -51.67 4.05 21.92
C ARG A 186 -51.02 3.85 20.56
N TYR A 187 -49.71 4.07 20.45
CA TYR A 187 -48.96 3.93 19.20
C TYR A 187 -49.03 2.51 18.64
N LEU A 188 -48.90 1.49 19.49
CA LEU A 188 -48.90 0.10 19.04
C LEU A 188 -50.27 -0.45 18.64
N LYS A 189 -51.38 0.27 18.90
CA LYS A 189 -52.73 -0.16 18.47
C LYS A 189 -52.91 -0.15 16.96
N ASP A 190 -52.09 0.62 16.26
CA ASP A 190 -52.16 0.76 14.80
C ASP A 190 -51.39 -0.36 14.07
N PHE A 191 -50.68 -1.23 14.79
CA PHE A 191 -49.87 -2.33 14.25
C PHE A 191 -50.33 -3.71 14.76
N HIS A 192 -49.59 -4.78 14.43
CA HIS A 192 -49.95 -6.16 14.81
C HIS A 192 -50.22 -6.32 16.33
N PRO A 193 -51.33 -6.99 16.75
CA PRO A 193 -51.73 -7.05 18.15
C PRO A 193 -50.77 -7.84 19.07
N SER A 194 -49.85 -8.63 18.51
CA SER A 194 -48.81 -9.34 19.27
C SER A 194 -47.64 -8.45 19.73
N PHE A 195 -47.55 -7.18 19.28
CA PHE A 195 -46.47 -6.27 19.66
C PHE A 195 -46.48 -5.95 21.16
N VAL A 196 -45.32 -6.14 21.79
CA VAL A 196 -45.07 -5.71 23.17
C VAL A 196 -44.20 -4.46 23.15
N GLY A 197 -44.77 -3.34 23.58
CA GLY A 197 -44.07 -2.07 23.72
C GLY A 197 -43.38 -1.95 25.07
N LEU A 198 -42.09 -1.64 25.06
CA LEU A 198 -41.25 -1.47 26.24
C LEU A 198 -40.72 -0.05 26.34
N VAL A 199 -40.85 0.54 27.52
CA VAL A 199 -40.33 1.85 27.89
C VAL A 199 -39.51 1.74 29.18
N GLY A 200 -38.61 2.68 29.44
CA GLY A 200 -37.75 2.64 30.62
C GLY A 200 -37.26 4.02 31.02
N SER A 201 -36.51 4.10 32.12
CA SER A 201 -35.73 5.29 32.44
C SER A 201 -34.57 5.45 31.45
N TYR A 202 -34.00 6.66 31.36
CA TYR A 202 -32.85 6.91 30.50
C TYR A 202 -31.71 5.92 30.70
N ASP A 203 -31.37 5.61 31.96
CA ASP A 203 -30.31 4.65 32.27
C ASP A 203 -30.67 3.21 31.89
N ALA A 204 -31.93 2.80 32.08
CA ALA A 204 -32.40 1.48 31.66
C ALA A 204 -32.39 1.33 30.14
N THR A 205 -32.88 2.34 29.41
CA THR A 205 -32.82 2.42 27.94
C THR A 205 -31.37 2.40 27.44
N LYS A 206 -30.47 3.15 28.07
CA LYS A 206 -29.04 3.14 27.73
C LYS A 206 -28.40 1.78 27.95
N ALA A 207 -28.73 1.10 29.04
CA ALA A 207 -28.21 -0.22 29.35
C ALA A 207 -28.65 -1.27 28.32
N VAL A 208 -29.94 -1.30 27.97
CA VAL A 208 -30.45 -2.24 26.95
C VAL A 208 -29.91 -1.91 25.56
N CYS A 209 -29.85 -0.64 25.16
CA CYS A 209 -29.25 -0.24 23.88
C CYS A 209 -27.79 -0.70 23.80
N LYS A 210 -27.02 -0.57 24.88
CA LYS A 210 -25.64 -1.06 24.95
C LYS A 210 -25.54 -2.58 24.81
N ALA A 211 -26.43 -3.35 25.45
CA ALA A 211 -26.45 -4.81 25.37
C ALA A 211 -26.78 -5.31 23.95
N TYR A 212 -27.62 -4.58 23.23
CA TYR A 212 -27.98 -4.87 21.83
C TYR A 212 -27.09 -4.14 20.81
N ARG A 213 -26.06 -3.40 21.27
CA ARG A 213 -25.15 -2.57 20.44
C ARG A 213 -25.87 -1.53 19.58
N VAL A 214 -27.00 -1.02 20.06
CA VAL A 214 -27.80 0.04 19.47
C VAL A 214 -27.26 1.40 19.93
N TYR A 215 -27.02 2.30 18.97
CA TYR A 215 -26.76 3.72 19.22
C TYR A 215 -28.09 4.47 19.33
N PHE A 216 -28.16 5.43 20.25
CA PHE A 216 -29.27 6.39 20.33
C PHE A 216 -28.74 7.77 20.75
N SER A 217 -29.37 8.85 20.26
CA SER A 217 -28.89 10.24 20.45
C SER A 217 -29.70 11.09 21.43
N THR A 218 -30.71 10.51 22.09
CA THR A 218 -31.58 11.24 23.04
C THR A 218 -30.74 11.85 24.17
N PRO A 219 -30.82 13.17 24.44
CA PRO A 219 -30.14 13.78 25.59
C PRO A 219 -30.69 13.28 26.93
N PRO A 220 -29.88 13.17 28.01
CA PRO A 220 -30.36 12.75 29.34
C PRO A 220 -31.42 13.66 29.95
N ASP A 221 -31.35 14.97 29.66
CA ASP A 221 -32.23 16.02 30.20
C ASP A 221 -33.17 16.59 29.13
N ALA A 222 -33.56 15.78 28.14
CA ALA A 222 -34.40 16.23 27.04
C ALA A 222 -35.79 16.67 27.53
N ASP A 223 -36.22 17.88 27.16
CA ASP A 223 -37.55 18.39 27.48
C ASP A 223 -38.63 17.58 26.72
N PRO A 224 -39.57 16.90 27.41
CA PRO A 224 -40.67 16.18 26.75
C PRO A 224 -41.53 17.03 25.82
N ALA A 225 -41.57 18.36 26.03
CA ALA A 225 -42.29 19.31 25.18
C ALA A 225 -41.41 19.97 24.10
N GLY A 226 -40.11 19.70 24.09
CA GLY A 226 -39.13 20.27 23.16
C GLY A 226 -39.07 19.55 21.81
N ASP A 227 -38.61 20.28 20.79
CA ASP A 227 -38.34 19.73 19.46
C ASP A 227 -36.87 19.27 19.37
N TYR A 228 -36.65 17.95 19.45
CA TYR A 228 -35.34 17.34 19.26
C TYR A 228 -35.40 16.06 18.43
N LEU A 229 -34.32 15.82 17.68
CA LEU A 229 -34.13 14.67 16.83
C LEU A 229 -33.50 13.51 17.60
N VAL A 230 -34.00 12.30 17.34
CA VAL A 230 -33.50 11.05 17.91
C VAL A 230 -33.04 10.16 16.76
N ASP A 231 -31.74 9.91 16.68
CA ASP A 231 -31.17 8.87 15.82
C ASP A 231 -31.29 7.52 16.53
N HIS A 232 -31.64 6.47 15.78
CA HIS A 232 -31.72 5.10 16.30
C HIS A 232 -31.33 4.05 15.24
N SER A 233 -31.02 2.84 15.71
CA SER A 233 -30.73 1.69 14.86
C SER A 233 -31.96 1.25 14.06
N ILE A 234 -31.80 0.99 12.76
CA ILE A 234 -32.85 0.57 11.83
C ILE A 234 -32.85 -0.96 11.56
N PHE A 235 -32.47 -1.74 12.57
CA PHE A 235 -32.35 -3.19 12.49
C PHE A 235 -33.41 -3.89 13.35
N VAL A 236 -34.01 -4.96 12.81
CA VAL A 236 -34.84 -5.91 13.56
C VAL A 236 -33.97 -7.10 13.97
N TYR A 237 -33.89 -7.37 15.27
CA TYR A 237 -33.07 -8.45 15.83
C TYR A 237 -33.93 -9.70 16.08
N LEU A 238 -33.58 -10.82 15.44
CA LEU A 238 -34.17 -12.13 15.71
C LEU A 238 -33.37 -12.84 16.79
N LEU A 239 -34.05 -13.28 17.85
CA LEU A 239 -33.49 -14.11 18.92
C LEU A 239 -34.12 -15.51 18.89
N ASP A 240 -33.36 -16.51 19.33
CA ASP A 240 -33.87 -17.88 19.52
C ASP A 240 -34.59 -18.04 20.88
N PRO A 241 -35.31 -19.16 21.13
CA PRO A 241 -36.00 -19.40 22.39
C PRO A 241 -35.13 -19.47 23.65
N ASP A 242 -33.80 -19.60 23.51
CA ASP A 242 -32.86 -19.45 24.63
C ASP A 242 -32.52 -17.97 24.92
N GLY A 243 -33.04 -17.04 24.11
CA GLY A 243 -32.71 -15.61 24.17
C GLY A 243 -31.39 -15.24 23.50
N LYS A 244 -30.82 -16.12 22.65
CA LYS A 244 -29.56 -15.85 21.97
C LYS A 244 -29.81 -15.20 20.61
N PHE A 245 -28.94 -14.28 20.24
CA PHE A 245 -28.97 -13.64 18.93
C PHE A 245 -28.82 -14.66 17.78
N VAL A 246 -29.68 -14.53 16.79
CA VAL A 246 -29.68 -15.33 15.56
C VAL A 246 -29.25 -14.47 14.38
N GLU A 247 -30.00 -13.40 14.10
CA GLU A 247 -29.82 -12.59 12.89
C GLU A 247 -30.33 -11.15 13.09
N ALA A 248 -29.81 -10.20 12.31
CA ALA A 248 -30.29 -8.82 12.28
C ALA A 248 -30.72 -8.42 10.85
N PHE A 249 -31.99 -8.04 10.68
CA PHE A 249 -32.54 -7.62 9.39
C PHE A 249 -32.49 -6.10 9.27
N GLY A 250 -31.82 -5.59 8.24
CA GLY A 250 -31.79 -4.15 7.94
C GLY A 250 -32.99 -3.70 7.11
N GLN A 251 -33.22 -2.40 7.05
CA GLN A 251 -34.35 -1.80 6.31
C GLN A 251 -34.45 -2.25 4.84
N ALA A 252 -33.31 -2.43 4.15
CA ALA A 252 -33.26 -2.82 2.74
C ALA A 252 -33.62 -4.29 2.47
N VAL A 253 -33.78 -5.12 3.52
CA VAL A 253 -34.16 -6.53 3.36
C VAL A 253 -35.67 -6.61 3.07
N PRO A 254 -36.10 -7.22 1.95
CA PRO A 254 -37.51 -7.38 1.63
C PRO A 254 -38.18 -8.39 2.58
N LYS A 255 -39.50 -8.26 2.77
CA LYS A 255 -40.24 -9.10 3.73
C LYS A 255 -40.17 -10.59 3.39
N GLU A 256 -40.10 -10.94 2.11
CA GLU A 256 -40.01 -12.31 1.62
C GLU A 256 -38.73 -13.00 2.12
N ASP A 257 -37.60 -12.29 2.13
CA ASP A 257 -36.32 -12.81 2.60
C ASP A 257 -36.31 -13.00 4.12
N ILE A 258 -36.99 -12.11 4.86
CA ILE A 258 -37.16 -12.24 6.32
C ILE A 258 -37.99 -13.50 6.63
N ILE A 259 -39.10 -13.70 5.93
CA ILE A 259 -39.97 -14.88 6.10
C ILE A 259 -39.17 -16.16 5.82
N GLU A 260 -38.44 -16.22 4.71
CA GLU A 260 -37.67 -17.41 4.34
C GLU A 260 -36.56 -17.70 5.36
N LYS A 261 -35.87 -16.66 5.85
CA LYS A 261 -34.85 -16.85 6.88
C LYS A 261 -35.44 -17.34 8.20
N VAL A 262 -36.61 -16.83 8.58
CA VAL A 262 -37.33 -17.29 9.77
C VAL A 262 -37.72 -18.76 9.64
N ARG A 263 -38.23 -19.20 8.48
CA ARG A 263 -38.55 -20.61 8.21
C ARG A 263 -37.33 -21.51 8.38
N GLU A 264 -36.22 -21.14 7.74
CA GLU A 264 -34.96 -21.88 7.83
C GLU A 264 -34.53 -22.08 9.29
N VAL A 265 -34.49 -20.99 10.05
CA VAL A 265 -34.01 -21.00 11.44
C VAL A 265 -34.96 -21.78 12.37
N VAL A 266 -36.27 -21.64 12.20
CA VAL A 266 -37.26 -22.36 13.02
C VAL A 266 -37.19 -23.87 12.75
N GLU A 267 -37.05 -24.29 11.49
CA GLU A 267 -36.92 -25.70 11.14
C GLU A 267 -35.60 -26.30 11.62
N ASP A 268 -34.50 -25.56 11.53
CA ASP A 268 -33.21 -26.01 12.05
C ASP A 268 -33.22 -26.10 13.58
N TRP A 269 -33.88 -25.16 14.26
CA TRP A 269 -34.11 -25.25 15.70
C TRP A 269 -34.92 -26.49 16.09
N LYS A 270 -35.98 -26.84 15.34
CA LYS A 270 -36.75 -28.07 15.60
C LYS A 270 -35.87 -29.32 15.44
N LYS A 271 -35.00 -29.35 14.42
CA LYS A 271 -34.03 -30.46 14.21
C LYS A 271 -33.00 -30.57 15.34
N GLU A 272 -32.47 -29.45 15.83
CA GLU A 272 -31.50 -29.43 16.93
C GLU A 272 -32.14 -29.73 18.30
N SER A 273 -33.32 -29.18 18.56
CA SER A 273 -34.09 -29.40 19.80
C SER A 273 -34.58 -30.85 19.90
N GLY A 274 -34.94 -31.46 18.76
CA GLY A 274 -35.25 -32.89 18.67
C GLY A 274 -34.06 -33.82 18.98
N LYS A 275 -32.82 -33.35 18.80
CA LYS A 275 -31.61 -34.11 19.19
C LYS A 275 -31.23 -33.94 20.66
N LYS A 276 -31.65 -32.86 21.31
CA LYS A 276 -31.38 -32.59 22.74
C LYS A 276 -32.29 -33.38 23.70
N ALA A 277 -33.36 -34.02 23.22
CA ALA A 277 -34.27 -34.85 24.01
C ALA A 277 -33.83 -36.32 24.11
N LYS A 278 -32.65 -36.60 24.67
CA LYS A 278 -32.28 -37.92 25.23
C LYS A 278 -31.34 -37.70 26.41
N PRO A 279 -31.65 -38.20 27.62
CA PRO A 279 -30.71 -38.13 28.72
C PRO A 279 -29.76 -39.33 28.59
N SER A 280 -28.48 -39.08 28.36
CA SER A 280 -27.46 -40.08 28.68
C SER A 280 -26.19 -39.41 29.16
N LEU A 281 -25.91 -39.72 30.42
CA LEU A 281 -24.68 -39.60 31.17
C LEU A 281 -23.42 -39.89 30.34
N THR A 282 -22.32 -39.27 30.77
CA THR A 282 -20.90 -39.64 30.61
C THR A 282 -20.10 -39.14 29.40
N ALA A 283 -18.91 -38.62 29.76
CA ALA A 283 -17.64 -38.59 29.03
C ALA A 283 -17.40 -37.50 27.97
N TYR A 284 -17.05 -36.29 28.43
CA TYR A 284 -16.07 -35.45 27.73
C TYR A 284 -15.13 -34.77 28.74
N THR A 285 -14.26 -35.58 29.32
CA THR A 285 -12.95 -35.14 29.83
C THR A 285 -11.94 -35.95 29.04
N LEU A 286 -10.87 -35.31 28.56
CA LEU A 286 -9.78 -35.86 27.72
C LEU A 286 -9.92 -35.62 26.21
N LEU A 287 -9.77 -34.37 25.76
CA LEU A 287 -8.93 -34.07 24.59
C LEU A 287 -8.49 -32.60 24.54
N ARG A 288 -7.80 -32.16 25.59
CA ARG A 288 -7.03 -30.92 25.56
C ARG A 288 -5.75 -31.16 26.35
N HIS A 289 -4.67 -31.50 25.65
CA HIS A 289 -3.26 -31.22 25.97
C HIS A 289 -2.36 -32.10 25.08
N SER A 290 -1.99 -31.57 23.92
CA SER A 290 -0.81 -31.98 23.14
C SER A 290 -0.55 -30.93 22.06
N ILE A 291 0.01 -29.78 22.46
CA ILE A 291 0.93 -28.88 21.72
C ILE A 291 1.33 -27.80 22.73
N THR A 292 2.28 -28.12 23.62
CA THR A 292 3.05 -27.15 24.40
C THR A 292 4.25 -27.84 25.02
N ARG A 293 5.26 -28.14 24.19
CA ARG A 293 6.64 -28.37 24.65
C ARG A 293 7.62 -27.94 23.57
N PHE A 294 7.89 -26.63 23.50
CA PHE A 294 9.17 -26.11 23.04
C PHE A 294 9.31 -24.65 23.50
N SER A 295 9.71 -24.45 24.75
CA SER A 295 10.17 -23.16 25.28
C SER A 295 10.86 -23.40 26.62
N PHE A 296 12.19 -23.37 26.61
CA PHE A 296 12.95 -23.05 27.82
C PHE A 296 14.09 -22.12 27.43
N LEU A 297 14.26 -21.08 28.25
CA LEU A 297 15.30 -20.03 28.23
C LEU A 297 15.04 -18.81 27.31
N LEU A 298 14.09 -17.94 27.70
CA LEU A 298 14.16 -16.46 27.54
C LEU A 298 12.93 -15.70 28.11
N SER A 299 12.22 -16.22 29.11
CA SER A 299 10.84 -15.78 29.39
C SER A 299 10.59 -14.99 30.68
N SER A 300 11.59 -14.58 31.47
CA SER A 300 11.30 -13.92 32.76
C SER A 300 10.90 -12.44 32.68
N TRP A 301 11.04 -11.79 31.51
CA TRP A 301 10.56 -10.41 31.30
C TRP A 301 9.38 -10.32 30.33
N PHE A 302 9.23 -11.27 29.40
CA PHE A 302 8.18 -11.28 28.37
C PHE A 302 6.81 -11.79 28.87
N LEU A 303 6.80 -12.69 29.86
CA LEU A 303 5.54 -13.27 30.38
C LEU A 303 4.76 -12.31 31.30
N SER A 304 5.43 -11.44 32.06
CA SER A 304 4.71 -10.51 32.94
C SER A 304 3.90 -9.45 32.19
N ALA A 305 4.30 -9.08 30.96
CA ALA A 305 3.53 -8.17 30.12
C ALA A 305 2.39 -8.86 29.35
N CYS A 306 2.50 -10.17 29.07
CA CYS A 306 1.44 -10.93 28.41
C CYS A 306 0.35 -11.45 29.36
N VAL A 307 0.62 -11.50 30.67
CA VAL A 307 -0.31 -12.01 31.71
C VAL A 307 -1.12 -10.89 32.38
N LEU A 308 -0.73 -9.62 32.26
CA LEU A 308 -1.54 -8.49 32.67
C LEU A 308 -2.56 -8.17 31.57
N GLY A 309 -3.69 -8.90 31.59
CA GLY A 309 -4.81 -8.83 30.66
C GLY A 309 -5.59 -7.51 30.67
N VAL A 310 -4.92 -6.38 30.52
CA VAL A 310 -5.57 -5.17 30.02
C VAL A 310 -5.57 -5.29 28.50
N PRO A 311 -6.72 -5.41 27.83
CA PRO A 311 -6.74 -5.33 26.38
C PRO A 311 -6.14 -3.98 25.99
N MET A 312 -4.97 -3.95 25.32
CA MET A 312 -4.36 -2.70 24.85
C MET A 312 -5.35 -1.84 24.04
N ASP A 313 -6.36 -2.46 23.43
CA ASP A 313 -7.49 -1.78 22.80
C ASP A 313 -8.23 -0.83 23.76
N ALA A 314 -8.39 -1.19 25.03
CA ALA A 314 -8.99 -0.34 26.05
C ALA A 314 -8.12 0.87 26.41
N LEU A 315 -6.80 0.80 26.21
CA LEU A 315 -5.90 1.95 26.38
C LEU A 315 -6.11 2.99 25.27
N PHE A 316 -6.33 2.52 24.04
CA PHE A 316 -6.42 3.39 22.87
C PHE A 316 -7.85 3.83 22.53
N LYS A 317 -8.87 3.11 23.00
CA LYS A 317 -10.27 3.41 22.72
C LYS A 317 -10.68 4.84 23.13
N PRO A 318 -10.36 5.35 24.34
CA PRO A 318 -10.71 6.72 24.71
C PRO A 318 -10.11 7.77 23.77
N LEU A 319 -8.87 7.55 23.35
CA LEU A 319 -8.17 8.46 22.43
C LEU A 319 -8.71 8.35 21.01
N ALA A 320 -9.06 7.14 20.55
CA ALA A 320 -9.71 6.89 19.27
C ALA A 320 -11.07 7.59 19.18
N ASP A 321 -11.88 7.48 20.24
CA ASP A 321 -13.21 8.09 20.33
C ASP A 321 -13.11 9.63 20.30
N VAL A 322 -12.15 10.23 21.02
CA VAL A 322 -11.93 11.69 21.03
C VAL A 322 -11.44 12.21 19.67
N LEU A 323 -10.62 11.44 18.96
CA LEU A 323 -10.01 11.87 17.70
C LEU A 323 -10.85 11.50 16.46
N GLY A 324 -11.95 10.77 16.62
CA GLY A 324 -12.75 10.25 15.49
C GLY A 324 -11.95 9.33 14.57
N ALA A 325 -10.97 8.60 15.12
CA ALA A 325 -10.05 7.75 14.37
C ALA A 325 -10.25 6.27 14.74
N SER A 326 -9.86 5.36 13.85
CA SER A 326 -9.90 3.93 14.20
C SER A 326 -8.84 3.59 15.25
N VAL A 327 -9.17 2.65 16.14
CA VAL A 327 -8.22 2.14 17.16
C VAL A 327 -6.92 1.64 16.51
N ASP A 328 -7.01 1.07 15.31
CA ASP A 328 -5.87 0.57 14.55
C ASP A 328 -4.94 1.68 14.05
N GLN A 329 -5.49 2.82 13.60
CA GLN A 329 -4.69 4.01 13.24
C GLN A 329 -3.97 4.56 14.48
N ILE A 330 -4.64 4.64 15.62
CA ILE A 330 -4.03 5.12 16.88
C ILE A 330 -2.90 4.18 17.32
N LYS A 331 -3.07 2.87 17.21
CA LYS A 331 -2.01 1.90 17.50
C LYS A 331 -0.81 2.06 16.57
N LEU A 332 -1.04 2.21 15.26
CA LEU A 332 0.02 2.44 14.29
C LEU A 332 0.82 3.70 14.67
N ILE A 333 0.15 4.84 14.85
CA ILE A 333 0.79 6.11 15.21
C ILE A 333 1.58 5.95 16.51
N SER A 334 1.03 5.24 17.50
CA SER A 334 1.68 4.95 18.76
C SER A 334 2.97 4.12 18.58
N CYS A 335 2.97 3.10 17.71
CA CYS A 335 4.21 2.38 17.35
C CYS A 335 5.27 3.34 16.78
N LEU A 336 4.87 4.25 15.88
CA LEU A 336 5.79 5.21 15.27
C LEU A 336 6.38 6.17 16.30
N LEU A 337 5.58 6.64 17.25
CA LEU A 337 6.04 7.53 18.32
C LEU A 337 6.93 6.80 19.34
N ILE A 338 6.58 5.57 19.72
CA ILE A 338 7.39 4.71 20.60
C ILE A 338 8.75 4.37 19.96
N ALA A 339 8.85 4.36 18.63
CA ALA A 339 10.11 4.14 17.94
C ALA A 339 11.18 5.21 18.26
N TYR A 340 10.81 6.43 18.67
CA TYR A 340 11.76 7.48 19.05
C TYR A 340 12.54 7.18 20.36
N PRO A 341 11.88 6.94 21.52
CA PRO A 341 12.59 6.54 22.73
C PRO A 341 13.31 5.20 22.54
N LEU A 342 12.73 4.24 21.81
CA LEU A 342 13.40 2.97 21.50
C LEU A 342 14.64 3.18 20.62
N GLY A 343 14.62 4.09 19.65
CA GLY A 343 15.80 4.46 18.86
C GLY A 343 16.90 5.08 19.71
N SER A 344 16.53 5.82 20.75
CA SER A 344 17.50 6.32 21.73
C SER A 344 18.13 5.18 22.53
N LEU A 345 17.37 4.13 22.88
CA LEU A 345 17.93 2.94 23.52
C LEU A 345 18.82 2.14 22.56
N PHE A 346 18.39 1.98 21.31
CA PHE A 346 19.11 1.24 20.26
C PHE A 346 20.56 1.70 20.12
N ILE A 347 20.80 3.02 20.05
CA ILE A 347 22.17 3.56 19.91
C ILE A 347 23.07 3.35 21.12
N ARG A 348 22.51 2.97 22.28
CA ARG A 348 23.28 2.64 23.49
C ARG A 348 23.76 1.19 23.49
N VAL A 349 23.20 0.34 22.62
CA VAL A 349 23.68 -1.02 22.41
C VAL A 349 25.05 -0.94 21.72
N PRO A 350 26.15 -1.48 22.30
CA PRO A 350 27.49 -1.33 21.74
C PRO A 350 27.64 -1.91 20.33
N SER A 351 28.33 -1.22 19.42
CA SER A 351 28.66 -1.71 18.07
C SER A 351 29.61 -2.90 18.06
N SER A 352 30.36 -3.13 19.15
CA SER A 352 31.20 -4.32 19.34
C SER A 352 30.40 -5.61 19.51
N LYS A 353 29.09 -5.52 19.79
CA LYS A 353 28.17 -6.65 19.95
C LYS A 353 27.01 -6.53 18.94
N PRO A 354 27.27 -6.66 17.61
CA PRO A 354 26.25 -6.46 16.58
C PRO A 354 25.05 -7.40 16.74
N GLY A 355 25.27 -8.62 17.24
CA GLY A 355 24.20 -9.57 17.58
C GLY A 355 23.11 -8.99 18.48
N LEU A 356 23.47 -8.18 19.48
CA LEU A 356 22.48 -7.54 20.36
C LEU A 356 21.65 -6.48 19.63
N ARG A 357 22.22 -5.78 18.65
CA ARG A 357 21.47 -4.81 17.83
C ARG A 357 20.49 -5.52 16.89
N HIS A 358 20.86 -6.68 16.34
CA HIS A 358 19.94 -7.50 15.55
C HIS A 358 18.78 -8.01 16.41
N LEU A 359 19.07 -8.57 17.59
CA LEU A 359 18.07 -9.03 18.55
C LEU A 359 17.15 -7.89 19.03
N PHE A 360 17.69 -6.69 19.24
CA PHE A 360 16.88 -5.52 19.60
C PHE A 360 15.83 -5.20 18.52
N ASN A 361 16.22 -5.18 17.25
CA ASN A 361 15.28 -4.95 16.14
C ASN A 361 14.16 -5.99 16.12
N ILE A 362 14.52 -7.28 16.25
CA ILE A 362 13.57 -8.40 16.24
C ILE A 362 12.61 -8.29 17.44
N ALA A 363 13.13 -8.03 18.64
CA ALA A 363 12.32 -7.93 19.86
C ALA A 363 11.30 -6.78 19.79
N VAL A 364 11.71 -5.61 19.28
CA VAL A 364 10.79 -4.48 19.10
C VAL A 364 9.76 -4.77 18.01
N ALA A 365 10.14 -5.39 16.91
CA ALA A 365 9.19 -5.80 15.89
C ALA A 365 8.16 -6.78 16.46
N MET A 366 8.59 -7.81 17.22
CA MET A 366 7.67 -8.74 17.90
C MET A 366 6.72 -8.01 18.86
N PHE A 367 7.21 -6.99 19.59
CA PHE A 367 6.36 -6.15 20.44
C PHE A 367 5.32 -5.36 19.62
N PHE A 368 5.68 -4.81 18.46
CA PHE A 368 4.72 -4.15 17.58
C PHE A 368 3.66 -5.13 17.03
N PHE A 369 4.07 -6.32 16.58
CA PHE A 369 3.13 -7.26 15.98
C PHE A 369 2.24 -7.99 17.00
N PHE A 370 2.75 -8.39 18.16
CA PHE A 370 2.01 -9.23 19.11
C PHE A 370 1.12 -8.43 20.07
N PRO A 371 1.64 -7.77 21.13
CA PRO A 371 0.79 -7.10 22.10
C PRO A 371 0.14 -5.83 21.54
N MET A 372 0.79 -5.14 20.61
CA MET A 372 0.34 -3.83 20.13
C MET A 372 -0.70 -3.94 19.00
N LEU A 373 -0.35 -4.64 17.91
CA LEU A 373 -1.23 -4.77 16.74
C LEU A 373 -2.05 -6.07 16.71
N LYS A 374 -1.74 -7.06 17.54
CA LYS A 374 -2.39 -8.40 17.54
C LYS A 374 -2.33 -9.12 16.18
N LEU A 375 -1.31 -8.85 15.37
CA LEU A 375 -1.06 -9.41 14.05
C LEU A 375 -0.14 -10.63 14.12
N TYR A 376 -0.54 -11.66 14.89
CA TYR A 376 0.25 -12.88 15.10
C TYR A 376 0.52 -13.65 13.80
N SER A 377 -0.55 -13.97 13.06
CA SER A 377 -0.45 -14.66 11.77
C SER A 377 0.36 -13.86 10.76
N GLY A 378 0.15 -12.54 10.74
CA GLY A 378 0.90 -11.62 9.90
C GLY A 378 2.41 -11.69 10.16
N PHE A 379 2.84 -11.68 11.42
CA PHE A 379 4.27 -11.80 11.76
C PHE A 379 4.89 -13.09 11.20
N PHE A 380 4.21 -14.24 11.34
CA PHE A 380 4.73 -15.51 10.83
C PHE A 380 4.74 -15.57 9.30
N GLN A 381 3.78 -14.91 8.63
CA GLN A 381 3.79 -14.73 7.18
C GLN A 381 5.01 -13.93 6.72
N LEU A 382 5.32 -12.81 7.38
CA LEU A 382 6.54 -12.03 7.08
C LEU A 382 7.80 -12.84 7.36
N LEU A 383 7.83 -13.60 8.46
CA LEU A 383 8.96 -14.46 8.78
C LEU A 383 9.19 -15.53 7.71
N ALA A 384 8.11 -16.10 7.15
CA ALA A 384 8.20 -17.05 6.03
C ALA A 384 8.81 -16.40 4.79
N ASP A 385 8.41 -15.17 4.43
CA ASP A 385 9.00 -14.42 3.32
C ASP A 385 10.50 -14.16 3.53
N ILE A 386 10.88 -13.79 4.75
CA ILE A 386 12.27 -13.51 5.13
C ILE A 386 13.10 -14.78 5.02
N VAL A 387 12.70 -15.84 5.71
CA VAL A 387 13.46 -17.10 5.75
C VAL A 387 13.51 -17.75 4.36
N GLY A 388 12.40 -17.72 3.61
CA GLY A 388 12.35 -18.18 2.23
C GLY A 388 13.33 -17.42 1.34
N THR A 389 13.32 -16.09 1.40
CA THR A 389 14.27 -15.25 0.65
C THR A 389 15.71 -15.54 1.01
N TYR A 390 16.03 -15.70 2.30
CA TYR A 390 17.37 -16.03 2.76
C TYR A 390 17.86 -17.32 2.11
N TYR A 391 17.11 -18.41 2.21
CA TYR A 391 17.56 -19.69 1.68
C TYR A 391 17.55 -19.74 0.15
N ILE A 392 16.58 -19.13 -0.53
CA ILE A 392 16.58 -19.01 -1.99
C ILE A 392 17.84 -18.26 -2.44
N ALA A 393 18.11 -17.09 -1.86
CA ALA A 393 19.28 -16.30 -2.23
C ALA A 393 20.61 -16.98 -1.84
N ARG A 394 20.64 -17.81 -0.79
CA ARG A 394 21.84 -18.55 -0.37
C ARG A 394 22.23 -19.67 -1.32
N TYR A 395 21.23 -20.43 -1.81
CA TYR A 395 21.46 -21.68 -2.53
C TYR A 395 21.25 -21.57 -4.04
N ASP A 396 20.34 -20.72 -4.53
CA ASP A 396 20.20 -20.46 -5.96
C ASP A 396 21.29 -19.47 -6.41
N THR A 397 22.27 -19.97 -7.15
CA THR A 397 23.38 -19.19 -7.71
C THR A 397 23.10 -18.66 -9.12
N SER A 398 21.93 -18.96 -9.69
CA SER A 398 21.59 -18.59 -11.06
C SER A 398 21.24 -17.10 -11.19
N TRP A 399 21.31 -16.59 -12.43
CA TRP A 399 20.89 -15.22 -12.75
C TRP A 399 19.38 -14.98 -12.54
N ARG A 400 18.61 -16.07 -12.45
CA ARG A 400 17.16 -16.03 -12.23
C ARG A 400 16.80 -15.84 -10.77
N MET A 401 17.72 -16.09 -9.83
CA MET A 401 17.46 -16.04 -8.39
C MET A 401 16.72 -14.77 -7.94
N PRO A 402 17.12 -13.54 -8.32
CA PRO A 402 16.39 -12.33 -7.90
C PRO A 402 14.95 -12.30 -8.40
N TRP A 403 14.67 -12.88 -9.57
CA TRP A 403 13.32 -13.00 -10.11
C TRP A 403 12.50 -14.09 -9.42
N VAL A 404 13.14 -15.17 -8.98
CA VAL A 404 12.50 -16.21 -8.15
C VAL A 404 12.08 -15.62 -6.81
N VAL A 405 12.98 -14.88 -6.14
CA VAL A 405 12.64 -14.16 -4.90
C VAL A 405 11.53 -13.14 -5.14
N PHE A 406 11.61 -12.37 -6.25
CA PHE A 406 10.56 -11.43 -6.61
C PHE A 406 9.20 -12.12 -6.77
N ALA A 407 9.14 -13.23 -7.53
CA ALA A 407 7.90 -13.97 -7.73
C ALA A 407 7.36 -14.57 -6.43
N PHE A 408 8.24 -15.10 -5.57
CA PHE A 408 7.88 -15.65 -4.26
C PHE A 408 7.25 -14.59 -3.35
N VAL A 409 7.95 -13.49 -3.09
CA VAL A 409 7.50 -12.47 -2.14
C VAL A 409 6.35 -11.64 -2.71
N MET A 410 6.41 -11.24 -3.99
CA MET A 410 5.32 -10.53 -4.63
C MET A 410 4.07 -11.42 -4.76
N GLY A 411 4.23 -12.71 -5.06
CA GLY A 411 3.11 -13.65 -5.14
C GLY A 411 2.40 -13.81 -3.80
N HIS A 412 3.14 -13.92 -2.70
CA HIS A 412 2.56 -13.97 -1.36
C HIS A 412 1.85 -12.65 -1.00
N LEU A 413 2.45 -11.50 -1.31
CA LEU A 413 1.78 -10.20 -1.15
C LEU A 413 0.48 -10.11 -1.95
N THR A 414 0.46 -10.61 -3.19
CA THR A 414 -0.74 -10.66 -4.02
C THR A 414 -1.82 -11.55 -3.40
N VAL A 415 -1.47 -12.71 -2.85
CA VAL A 415 -2.42 -13.57 -2.13
C VAL A 415 -3.06 -12.82 -0.97
N ASN A 416 -2.27 -12.08 -0.19
CA ASN A 416 -2.82 -11.28 0.91
C ASN A 416 -3.70 -10.12 0.42
N HIS A 417 -3.37 -9.49 -0.69
CA HIS A 417 -4.26 -8.50 -1.35
C HIS A 417 -5.57 -9.13 -1.84
N ILE A 418 -5.54 -10.35 -2.37
CA ILE A 418 -6.74 -11.09 -2.79
C ILE A 418 -7.59 -11.44 -1.58
N ILE A 419 -6.99 -11.97 -0.52
CA ILE A 419 -7.65 -12.26 0.77
C ILE A 419 -8.34 -10.99 1.28
N ARG A 420 -7.61 -9.87 1.31
CA ARG A 420 -8.15 -8.56 1.73
C ARG A 420 -9.38 -8.15 0.92
N ALA A 421 -9.35 -8.32 -0.40
CA ALA A 421 -10.49 -8.03 -1.27
C ALA A 421 -11.67 -9.00 -1.06
N ILE A 422 -11.39 -10.29 -0.86
CA ILE A 422 -12.40 -11.32 -0.58
C ILE A 422 -13.13 -11.05 0.74
N TYR A 423 -12.41 -10.61 1.78
CA TYR A 423 -13.00 -10.27 3.08
C TYR A 423 -13.57 -8.85 3.16
N GLY A 424 -13.46 -8.05 2.09
CA GLY A 424 -13.98 -6.69 2.07
C GLY A 424 -13.39 -5.78 3.14
N LEU A 425 -12.14 -6.03 3.56
CA LEU A 425 -11.51 -5.28 4.65
C LEU A 425 -11.27 -3.82 4.22
N SER A 426 -11.75 -2.88 5.03
CA SER A 426 -11.51 -1.45 4.83
C SER A 426 -10.02 -1.15 4.75
N TYR A 427 -9.60 -0.30 3.81
CA TYR A 427 -8.21 0.17 3.64
C TYR A 427 -7.63 0.89 4.86
N GLU A 428 -8.47 1.19 5.84
CA GLU A 428 -8.09 1.76 7.14
C GLU A 428 -7.78 0.70 8.19
N THR A 429 -8.22 -0.55 7.99
CA THR A 429 -7.91 -1.68 8.87
C THR A 429 -6.42 -2.02 8.76
N MET A 430 -5.73 -2.03 9.90
CA MET A 430 -4.34 -2.44 9.96
C MET A 430 -4.23 -3.95 9.81
N GLU A 431 -3.57 -4.37 8.73
CA GLU A 431 -3.27 -5.77 8.47
C GLU A 431 -1.88 -5.92 7.84
N ILE A 432 -1.55 -7.13 7.41
CA ILE A 432 -0.19 -7.50 7.03
C ILE A 432 0.32 -6.90 5.71
N THR A 433 -0.53 -6.55 4.75
CA THR A 433 -0.06 -6.08 3.43
C THR A 433 0.77 -4.82 3.52
N GLY A 434 0.48 -3.89 4.44
CA GLY A 434 1.27 -2.67 4.66
C GLY A 434 2.74 -2.98 5.01
N PRO A 435 3.01 -3.69 6.12
CA PRO A 435 4.35 -4.15 6.45
C PRO A 435 4.98 -5.05 5.37
N GLN A 436 4.19 -5.92 4.74
CA GLN A 436 4.67 -6.84 3.70
C GLN A 436 5.10 -6.10 2.42
N MET A 437 4.44 -5.00 2.08
CA MET A 437 4.82 -4.12 0.98
C MET A 437 6.22 -3.54 1.19
N VAL A 438 6.53 -3.07 2.40
CA VAL A 438 7.88 -2.58 2.76
C VAL A 438 8.89 -3.73 2.69
N LEU A 439 8.53 -4.89 3.24
CA LEU A 439 9.38 -6.06 3.26
C LEU A 439 9.69 -6.57 1.84
N THR A 440 8.74 -6.53 0.93
CA THR A 440 8.92 -6.91 -0.49
C THR A 440 10.04 -6.11 -1.13
N MET A 441 10.11 -4.80 -0.89
CA MET A 441 11.19 -3.97 -1.40
C MET A 441 12.55 -4.39 -0.82
N LYS A 442 12.61 -4.66 0.49
CA LYS A 442 13.85 -5.07 1.18
C LYS A 442 14.38 -6.41 0.67
N LEU A 443 13.51 -7.42 0.62
CA LEU A 443 13.86 -8.78 0.25
C LEU A 443 14.27 -8.91 -1.22
N THR A 444 13.56 -8.24 -2.12
CA THR A 444 13.91 -8.25 -3.55
C THR A 444 15.16 -7.43 -3.85
N THR A 445 15.38 -6.31 -3.15
CA THR A 445 16.65 -5.55 -3.24
C THR A 445 17.82 -6.38 -2.73
N PHE A 446 17.67 -7.07 -1.59
CA PHE A 446 18.68 -7.97 -1.06
C PHE A 446 19.07 -9.06 -2.07
N ALA A 447 18.08 -9.69 -2.71
CA ALA A 447 18.34 -10.71 -3.73
C ALA A 447 19.14 -10.15 -4.92
N TRP A 448 18.81 -8.95 -5.40
CA TRP A 448 19.61 -8.27 -6.43
C TRP A 448 21.03 -7.94 -5.97
N ASN A 449 21.20 -7.48 -4.74
CA ASN A 449 22.51 -7.16 -4.18
C ASN A 449 23.39 -8.41 -4.03
N VAL A 450 22.82 -9.55 -3.64
CA VAL A 450 23.51 -10.86 -3.62
C VAL A 450 23.94 -11.27 -5.03
N TRP A 451 23.04 -11.12 -6.01
CA TRP A 451 23.36 -11.43 -7.41
C TRP A 451 24.48 -10.53 -7.95
N ASP A 452 24.43 -9.23 -7.69
CA ASP A 452 25.49 -8.30 -8.09
C ASP A 452 26.81 -8.58 -7.37
N GLY A 453 26.77 -9.13 -6.15
CA GLY A 453 27.96 -9.57 -5.41
C GLY A 453 28.71 -10.73 -6.05
N ARG A 454 28.04 -11.51 -6.90
CA ARG A 454 28.60 -12.65 -7.64
C ARG A 454 29.19 -12.25 -9.00
N ARG A 455 29.01 -10.99 -9.41
CA ARG A 455 29.40 -10.49 -10.73
C ARG A 455 30.72 -9.72 -10.69
N PRO A 456 31.49 -9.70 -11.80
CA PRO A 456 32.65 -8.84 -11.93
C PRO A 456 32.28 -7.37 -11.71
N ALA A 457 33.10 -6.63 -10.95
CA ALA A 457 32.83 -5.22 -10.64
C ALA A 457 32.73 -4.34 -11.90
N ALA A 458 33.45 -4.70 -12.97
CA ALA A 458 33.42 -3.99 -14.25
C ALA A 458 32.04 -4.02 -14.94
N ASP A 459 31.18 -5.00 -14.60
CA ASP A 459 29.84 -5.15 -15.19
C ASP A 459 28.76 -4.39 -14.38
N LEU A 460 29.15 -3.73 -13.29
CA LEU A 460 28.26 -3.10 -12.34
C LEU A 460 28.30 -1.58 -12.49
N ASP A 461 27.14 -0.94 -12.35
CA ASP A 461 27.12 0.51 -12.19
C ASP A 461 27.59 0.92 -10.79
N LYS A 462 27.74 2.24 -10.56
CA LYS A 462 28.19 2.78 -9.27
C LYS A 462 27.32 2.32 -8.11
N TRP A 463 25.99 2.31 -8.27
CA TRP A 463 25.07 1.91 -7.21
C TRP A 463 25.22 0.42 -6.92
N GLN A 464 25.20 -0.42 -7.95
CA GLN A 464 25.37 -1.87 -7.83
C GLN A 464 26.71 -2.23 -7.18
N THR A 465 27.78 -1.53 -7.56
CA THR A 465 29.12 -1.74 -6.99
C THR A 465 29.15 -1.43 -5.50
N THR A 466 28.49 -0.35 -5.06
CA THR A 466 28.45 0.05 -3.64
C THR A 466 27.49 -0.81 -2.82
N LYS A 467 26.40 -1.33 -3.41
CA LYS A 467 25.35 -2.05 -2.69
C LYS A 467 25.46 -3.58 -2.75
N ARG A 468 26.32 -4.13 -3.61
CA ARG A 468 26.51 -5.58 -3.75
C ARG A 468 26.89 -6.26 -2.43
N ILE A 469 26.47 -7.50 -2.26
CA ILE A 469 26.78 -8.34 -1.10
C ILE A 469 27.77 -9.41 -1.51
N THR A 470 29.05 -9.18 -1.17
CA THR A 470 30.14 -10.15 -1.36
C THR A 470 30.17 -11.17 -0.23
N ASP A 471 29.93 -10.70 1.00
CA ASP A 471 29.94 -11.53 2.21
C ASP A 471 28.52 -11.80 2.68
N TYR A 472 28.09 -13.04 2.50
CA TYR A 472 26.73 -13.47 2.78
C TYR A 472 26.44 -13.42 4.29
N PRO A 473 25.33 -12.80 4.72
CA PRO A 473 25.08 -12.59 6.14
C PRO A 473 24.70 -13.84 6.90
N SER A 474 24.91 -13.80 8.22
CA SER A 474 24.28 -14.78 9.13
C SER A 474 22.76 -14.61 9.14
N LEU A 475 22.01 -15.65 9.52
CA LEU A 475 20.56 -15.57 9.60
C LEU A 475 20.09 -14.50 10.59
N ILE A 476 20.76 -14.35 11.74
CA ILE A 476 20.40 -13.35 12.73
C ILE A 476 20.63 -11.91 12.25
N GLU A 477 21.71 -11.66 11.52
CA GLU A 477 21.98 -10.36 10.88
C GLU A 477 20.88 -10.04 9.86
N PHE A 478 20.50 -11.02 9.04
CA PHE A 478 19.45 -10.86 8.04
C PHE A 478 18.06 -10.66 8.65
N LEU A 479 17.73 -11.37 9.73
CA LEU A 479 16.49 -11.15 10.49
C LEU A 479 16.46 -9.76 11.12
N GLY A 480 17.57 -9.32 11.72
CA GLY A 480 17.69 -7.97 12.27
C GLY A 480 17.52 -6.89 11.20
N TYR A 481 18.06 -7.12 10.00
CA TYR A 481 17.84 -6.26 8.84
C TYR A 481 16.36 -6.21 8.48
N ALA A 482 15.75 -7.37 8.25
CA ALA A 482 14.37 -7.49 7.81
C ALA A 482 13.40 -6.85 8.80
N PHE A 483 13.60 -7.06 10.09
CA PHE A 483 12.79 -6.53 11.19
C PHE A 483 13.28 -5.20 11.78
N TYR A 484 14.08 -4.42 11.04
CA TYR A 484 14.48 -3.07 11.47
C TYR A 484 13.26 -2.21 11.86
N PHE A 485 13.13 -1.93 13.16
CA PHE A 485 11.86 -1.52 13.77
C PHE A 485 11.33 -0.13 13.37
N PRO A 486 12.14 0.91 13.07
CA PRO A 486 11.58 2.21 12.69
C PRO A 486 10.82 2.18 11.36
N GLY A 487 11.20 1.27 10.46
CA GLY A 487 10.64 1.20 9.11
C GLY A 487 9.76 -0.02 8.84
N ILE A 488 9.59 -0.95 9.80
CA ILE A 488 8.95 -2.25 9.52
C ILE A 488 7.46 -2.14 9.14
N LEU A 489 6.74 -1.15 9.69
CA LEU A 489 5.29 -1.05 9.47
C LEU A 489 4.92 -0.31 8.18
N VAL A 490 5.65 0.78 7.86
CA VAL A 490 5.23 1.76 6.83
C VAL A 490 6.40 2.34 6.02
N GLY A 491 7.63 1.88 6.27
CA GLY A 491 8.85 2.44 5.69
C GLY A 491 9.41 3.62 6.50
N PRO A 492 10.45 4.33 6.01
CA PRO A 492 11.16 4.08 4.75
C PRO A 492 11.84 2.71 4.75
N TYR A 493 11.91 2.04 3.59
CA TYR A 493 12.71 0.83 3.48
C TYR A 493 14.20 1.19 3.45
N LEU A 494 15.00 0.29 4.02
CA LEU A 494 16.44 0.40 4.19
C LEU A 494 17.14 -0.65 3.32
N ASP A 495 18.22 -0.27 2.64
CA ASP A 495 19.09 -1.21 1.92
C ASP A 495 19.97 -2.02 2.90
N PHE A 496 20.35 -3.25 2.52
CA PHE A 496 21.11 -4.14 3.40
C PHE A 496 22.51 -3.60 3.76
N GLN A 497 23.22 -2.96 2.83
CA GLN A 497 24.54 -2.38 3.14
C GLN A 497 24.41 -1.13 4.01
N GLU A 498 23.34 -0.36 3.85
CA GLU A 498 23.04 0.76 4.75
C GLU A 498 22.74 0.26 6.16
N TYR A 499 21.98 -0.83 6.29
CA TYR A 499 21.75 -1.48 7.57
C TYR A 499 23.05 -1.99 8.21
N ARG A 500 23.89 -2.69 7.45
CA ARG A 500 25.19 -3.18 7.94
C ARG A 500 26.05 -2.01 8.44
N SER A 501 26.11 -0.90 7.69
CA SER A 501 26.85 0.31 8.08
C SER A 501 26.30 1.02 9.32
N LEU A 502 24.98 0.95 9.55
CA LEU A 502 24.34 1.45 10.76
C LEU A 502 24.71 0.58 11.98
N ILE A 503 24.69 -0.74 11.82
CA ILE A 503 24.99 -1.69 12.89
C ILE A 503 26.46 -1.61 13.30
N SER A 504 27.38 -1.50 12.34
CA SER A 504 28.82 -1.33 12.60
C SER A 504 29.23 0.10 12.94
N GLU A 505 28.35 1.08 12.71
CA GLU A 505 28.62 2.53 12.83
C GLU A 505 29.63 3.08 11.81
N THR A 506 29.97 2.31 10.77
CA THR A 506 30.92 2.74 9.73
C THR A 506 30.41 3.93 8.92
N ILE A 507 29.09 4.17 8.91
CA ILE A 507 28.47 5.38 8.35
C ILE A 507 28.98 6.69 9.02
N PHE A 508 29.59 6.60 10.20
CA PHE A 508 30.14 7.75 10.94
C PHE A 508 31.67 7.80 10.98
N GLU A 509 32.37 6.91 10.26
CA GLU A 509 33.83 6.80 10.33
C GLU A 509 34.60 7.81 9.46
N ASP A 510 33.89 8.67 8.71
CA ASP A 510 34.50 9.76 7.95
C ASP A 510 35.30 10.70 8.88
N GLU A 511 36.52 11.06 8.47
CA GLU A 511 37.42 11.93 9.23
C GLU A 511 36.78 13.28 9.58
N LYS A 512 35.91 13.82 8.71
CA LYS A 512 35.15 15.05 8.98
C LYS A 512 34.12 14.87 10.08
N VAL A 513 33.58 13.66 10.26
CA VAL A 513 32.67 13.31 11.36
C VAL A 513 33.46 13.19 12.65
N LYS A 514 34.58 12.46 12.64
CA LYS A 514 35.46 12.29 13.81
C LYS A 514 35.96 13.62 14.36
N ALA A 515 36.41 14.53 13.48
CA ALA A 515 36.91 15.85 13.85
C ALA A 515 35.86 16.75 14.54
N ARG A 516 34.56 16.50 14.31
CA ARG A 516 33.44 17.30 14.83
C ARG A 516 32.65 16.61 15.93
N ALA A 517 32.93 15.34 16.18
CA ALA A 517 32.29 14.58 17.23
C ALA A 517 32.88 15.00 18.60
N LYS A 518 32.02 15.15 19.61
CA LYS A 518 32.50 15.37 20.99
C LYS A 518 33.29 14.14 21.45
N ALA A 519 34.39 14.35 22.19
CA ALA A 519 35.21 13.26 22.74
C ALA A 519 34.33 12.17 23.38
N GLY A 520 34.48 10.93 22.92
CA GLY A 520 33.71 9.77 23.38
C GLY A 520 32.34 9.54 22.74
N ARG A 521 31.86 10.39 21.81
CA ARG A 521 30.60 10.15 21.05
C ARG A 521 30.87 9.79 19.60
N LYS A 522 30.38 8.64 19.13
CA LYS A 522 30.51 8.20 17.72
C LYS A 522 29.48 8.83 16.76
N LEU A 523 28.42 9.46 17.27
CA LEU A 523 27.31 10.00 16.47
C LEU A 523 27.48 11.51 16.18
N PRO A 524 27.16 11.98 14.96
CA PRO A 524 27.23 13.41 14.62
C PRO A 524 26.31 14.27 15.51
N PRO A 525 26.73 15.50 15.89
CA PRO A 525 25.89 16.44 16.62
C PRO A 525 24.67 16.87 15.79
N GLY A 526 23.59 17.33 16.43
CA GLY A 526 22.39 17.84 15.74
C GLY A 526 21.35 16.78 15.35
N ARG A 527 21.70 15.48 15.38
CA ARG A 527 20.81 14.35 15.07
C ARG A 527 19.46 14.39 15.79
N LYS A 528 19.45 14.58 17.12
CA LYS A 528 18.20 14.63 17.90
C LYS A 528 17.32 15.78 17.42
N ARG A 529 17.90 16.97 17.21
CA ARG A 529 17.17 18.13 16.70
C ARG A 529 16.55 17.83 15.34
N ALA A 530 17.29 17.22 14.42
CA ALA A 530 16.77 16.81 13.12
C ALA A 530 15.59 15.82 13.26
N ALA A 531 15.76 14.76 14.07
CA ALA A 531 14.70 13.76 14.28
C ALA A 531 13.42 14.34 14.90
N TYR A 532 13.52 15.12 15.97
CA TYR A 532 12.35 15.71 16.63
C TYR A 532 11.71 16.83 15.81
N TRP A 533 12.48 17.50 14.95
CA TRP A 533 11.91 18.41 13.95
C TRP A 533 11.05 17.67 12.92
N ARG A 534 11.52 16.50 12.43
CA ARG A 534 10.68 15.62 11.61
C ARG A 534 9.45 15.14 12.38
N MET A 535 9.59 14.76 13.66
CA MET A 535 8.45 14.38 14.50
C MET A 535 7.39 15.48 14.54
N PHE A 536 7.82 16.71 14.85
CA PHE A 536 6.94 17.88 14.90
C PHE A 536 6.23 18.13 13.56
N MET A 537 6.96 18.11 12.44
CA MET A 537 6.37 18.27 11.12
C MET A 537 5.39 17.15 10.76
N GLY A 538 5.73 15.90 11.08
CA GLY A 538 4.85 14.75 10.87
C GLY A 538 3.54 14.87 11.68
N LEU A 539 3.61 15.35 12.92
CA LEU A 539 2.44 15.62 13.77
C LEU A 539 1.57 16.77 13.23
N ILE A 540 2.16 17.81 12.65
CA ILE A 540 1.39 18.87 11.97
C ILE A 540 0.57 18.28 10.82
N TYR A 541 1.20 17.50 9.93
CA TYR A 541 0.48 16.87 8.82
C TYR A 541 -0.56 15.85 9.28
N LEU A 542 -0.30 15.15 10.39
CA LEU A 542 -1.27 14.26 11.01
C LEU A 542 -2.50 15.04 11.50
N GLY A 543 -2.29 16.18 12.18
CA GLY A 543 -3.37 17.07 12.62
C GLY A 543 -4.19 17.61 11.43
N ILE A 544 -3.50 18.02 10.36
CA ILE A 544 -4.15 18.42 9.10
C ILE A 544 -5.04 17.30 8.57
N PHE A 545 -4.54 16.07 8.50
CA PHE A 545 -5.32 14.92 8.02
C PHE A 545 -6.54 14.64 8.90
N VAL A 546 -6.37 14.63 10.22
CA VAL A 546 -7.47 14.35 11.17
C VAL A 546 -8.58 15.40 11.06
N VAL A 547 -8.21 16.68 10.94
CA VAL A 547 -9.19 17.79 10.88
C VAL A 547 -9.88 17.87 9.51
N PHE A 548 -9.15 17.62 8.42
CA PHE A 548 -9.62 17.95 7.08
C PHE A 548 -9.84 16.74 6.16
N GLY A 549 -9.23 15.59 6.44
CA GLY A 549 -9.24 14.41 5.56
C GLY A 549 -10.64 13.83 5.35
N GLY A 550 -11.48 13.79 6.39
CA GLY A 550 -12.87 13.33 6.27
C GLY A 550 -13.74 14.24 5.40
N LYS A 551 -13.46 15.55 5.38
CA LYS A 551 -14.23 16.55 4.63
C LYS A 551 -13.76 16.72 3.19
N TYR A 552 -12.45 16.70 2.98
CA TYR A 552 -11.81 16.99 1.70
C TYR A 552 -11.13 15.74 1.15
N ASN A 553 -11.93 14.84 0.60
CA ASN A 553 -11.48 13.58 0.00
C ASN A 553 -12.02 13.42 -1.43
N PHE A 554 -11.43 12.49 -2.19
CA PHE A 554 -11.86 12.25 -3.58
C PHE A 554 -13.25 11.62 -3.69
N GLY A 555 -13.74 10.95 -2.65
CA GLY A 555 -15.10 10.39 -2.60
C GLY A 555 -16.18 11.47 -2.71
N THR A 556 -15.90 12.69 -2.24
CA THR A 556 -16.79 13.85 -2.44
C THR A 556 -17.07 14.12 -3.93
N ALA A 557 -16.15 13.79 -4.84
CA ALA A 557 -16.38 13.95 -6.27
C ALA A 557 -17.47 13.02 -6.84
N LEU A 558 -17.92 12.02 -6.07
CA LEU A 558 -18.96 11.05 -6.44
C LEU A 558 -20.37 11.47 -6.01
N THR A 559 -20.50 12.49 -5.16
CA THR A 559 -21.79 13.01 -4.65
C THR A 559 -22.42 14.01 -5.61
N ASP A 560 -23.74 14.20 -5.54
CA ASP A 560 -24.42 15.14 -6.44
C ASP A 560 -24.16 16.60 -6.08
N TRP A 561 -23.86 16.89 -4.82
CA TRP A 561 -23.36 18.19 -4.37
C TRP A 561 -22.14 18.67 -5.17
N PHE A 562 -21.24 17.76 -5.55
CA PHE A 562 -20.09 18.12 -6.38
C PHE A 562 -20.53 18.65 -7.76
N MET A 563 -21.67 18.19 -8.29
CA MET A 563 -22.21 18.59 -9.60
C MET A 563 -22.95 19.92 -9.58
N GLU A 564 -23.36 20.42 -8.40
CA GLU A 564 -23.95 21.76 -8.26
C GLU A 564 -22.96 22.88 -8.61
N HIS A 565 -21.67 22.57 -8.60
CA HIS A 565 -20.60 23.52 -8.87
C HIS A 565 -20.18 23.51 -10.36
N ASN A 566 -19.80 24.68 -10.89
CA ASN A 566 -19.27 24.76 -12.25
C ASN A 566 -17.91 24.04 -12.40
N LEU A 567 -17.49 23.80 -13.65
CA LEU A 567 -16.28 23.02 -13.93
C LEU A 567 -15.00 23.59 -13.28
N PHE A 568 -14.82 24.92 -13.27
CA PHE A 568 -13.62 25.53 -12.70
C PHE A 568 -13.55 25.34 -11.19
N VAL A 569 -14.68 25.50 -10.51
CA VAL A 569 -14.78 25.26 -9.06
C VAL A 569 -14.52 23.80 -8.74
N ARG A 570 -15.09 22.87 -9.51
CA ARG A 570 -14.83 21.43 -9.36
C ARG A 570 -13.35 21.07 -9.53
N ILE A 571 -12.68 21.63 -10.54
CA ILE A 571 -11.23 21.43 -10.75
C ILE A 571 -10.42 21.97 -9.58
N PHE A 572 -10.76 23.15 -9.08
CA PHE A 572 -10.10 23.77 -7.94
C PHE A 572 -10.27 22.95 -6.66
N MET A 573 -11.49 22.51 -6.35
CA MET A 573 -11.78 21.63 -5.22
C MET A 573 -11.00 20.33 -5.30
N PHE A 574 -10.85 19.77 -6.51
CA PHE A 574 -10.04 18.56 -6.71
C PHE A 574 -8.57 18.74 -6.34
N GLN A 575 -8.02 19.96 -6.48
CA GLN A 575 -6.65 20.25 -6.03
C GLN A 575 -6.57 20.23 -4.50
N ILE A 576 -7.60 20.76 -3.84
CA ILE A 576 -7.73 20.76 -2.38
C ILE A 576 -7.84 19.32 -1.86
N PHE A 577 -8.71 18.51 -2.47
CA PHE A 577 -8.86 17.08 -2.11
C PHE A 577 -7.53 16.35 -2.19
N GLY A 578 -6.77 16.56 -3.28
CA GLY A 578 -5.48 15.93 -3.46
C GLY A 578 -4.46 16.28 -2.37
N PHE A 579 -4.39 17.55 -1.93
CA PHE A 579 -3.49 17.97 -0.86
C PHE A 579 -3.84 17.29 0.48
N PHE A 580 -5.10 17.35 0.89
CA PHE A 580 -5.52 16.79 2.18
C PHE A 580 -5.41 15.26 2.20
N GLU A 581 -5.71 14.59 1.09
CA GLU A 581 -5.50 13.14 0.96
C GLU A 581 -4.03 12.75 1.01
N ARG A 582 -3.13 13.58 0.48
CA ARG A 582 -1.68 13.34 0.57
C ARG A 582 -1.13 13.55 1.98
N SER A 583 -1.75 14.41 2.79
CA SER A 583 -1.23 14.79 4.11
C SER A 583 -1.01 13.61 5.05
N LYS A 584 -1.83 12.55 4.98
CA LYS A 584 -1.63 11.31 5.76
C LYS A 584 -0.32 10.59 5.43
N TYR A 585 0.08 10.59 4.15
CA TYR A 585 1.36 10.03 3.72
C TYR A 585 2.53 10.90 4.18
N TYR A 586 2.39 12.23 4.12
CA TYR A 586 3.39 13.16 4.66
C TYR A 586 3.60 12.93 6.15
N ALA A 587 2.51 12.82 6.91
CA ALA A 587 2.56 12.54 8.34
C ALA A 587 3.37 11.28 8.65
N ILE A 588 2.93 10.14 8.12
CA ILE A 588 3.48 8.82 8.46
C ILE A 588 4.94 8.68 8.00
N TRP A 589 5.26 9.14 6.78
CA TRP A 589 6.62 9.02 6.25
C TRP A 589 7.62 9.99 6.90
N ILE A 590 7.19 11.19 7.27
CA ILE A 590 8.06 12.12 8.00
C ILE A 590 8.27 11.64 9.45
N LEU A 591 7.25 11.10 10.11
CA LEU A 591 7.38 10.50 11.45
C LEU A 591 8.40 9.34 11.45
N THR A 592 8.30 8.45 10.47
CA THR A 592 9.23 7.32 10.35
C THR A 592 10.63 7.69 9.91
N GLU A 593 10.78 8.73 9.08
CA GLU A 593 12.08 9.36 8.82
C GLU A 593 12.71 9.86 10.14
N GLY A 594 11.94 10.58 10.95
CA GLY A 594 12.41 11.06 12.25
C GLY A 594 12.84 9.93 13.18
N ALA A 595 12.03 8.88 13.33
CA ALA A 595 12.35 7.70 14.12
C ALA A 595 13.63 7.00 13.63
N SER A 596 13.81 6.90 12.31
CA SER A 596 15.01 6.37 11.68
C SER A 596 16.25 7.19 12.02
N ILE A 597 16.17 8.53 11.96
CA ILE A 597 17.25 9.45 12.34
C ILE A 597 17.65 9.25 13.81
N VAL A 598 16.71 8.94 14.71
CA VAL A 598 17.03 8.63 16.13
C VAL A 598 17.83 7.33 16.28
N THR A 599 17.86 6.43 15.30
CA THR A 599 18.78 5.28 15.35
C THR A 599 20.16 5.61 14.79
N GLY A 600 20.32 6.75 14.09
CA GLY A 600 21.52 7.10 13.34
C GLY A 600 21.40 6.85 11.83
N LEU A 601 20.25 6.36 11.35
CA LEU A 601 20.03 6.20 9.91
C LEU A 601 19.81 7.55 9.21
N GLY A 602 20.27 7.66 7.96
CA GLY A 602 19.94 8.80 7.09
C GLY A 602 20.95 9.95 7.09
N PHE A 603 22.10 9.80 7.77
CA PHE A 603 23.17 10.79 7.70
C PHE A 603 23.76 10.89 6.28
N THR A 604 23.87 12.11 5.75
CA THR A 604 24.38 12.38 4.39
C THR A 604 25.63 13.25 4.37
N GLY A 605 26.14 13.67 5.53
CA GLY A 605 27.31 14.54 5.65
C GLY A 605 27.00 15.84 6.39
N PHE A 606 27.81 16.88 6.15
CA PHE A 606 27.63 18.20 6.74
C PHE A 606 27.38 19.25 5.65
N SER A 607 26.53 20.23 5.96
CA SER A 607 26.35 21.43 5.14
C SER A 607 27.63 22.27 5.07
N PRO A 608 27.73 23.23 4.12
CA PRO A 608 28.81 24.23 4.10
C PRO A 608 28.91 24.99 5.44
N SER A 609 27.77 25.28 6.08
CA SER A 609 27.68 25.88 7.41
C SER A 609 28.02 24.94 8.58
N GLY A 610 28.44 23.70 8.29
CA GLY A 610 28.90 22.73 9.27
C GLY A 610 27.82 21.97 10.04
N LYS A 611 26.53 22.12 9.70
CA LYS A 611 25.42 21.40 10.32
C LYS A 611 25.29 20.00 9.73
N SER A 612 25.01 18.99 10.56
CA SER A 612 24.77 17.63 10.06
C SER A 612 23.49 17.55 9.23
N GLN A 613 23.55 16.84 8.11
CA GLN A 613 22.43 16.61 7.20
C GLN A 613 21.92 15.17 7.35
N TRP A 614 20.59 15.02 7.32
CA TRP A 614 19.89 13.80 7.68
C TRP A 614 18.81 13.42 6.66
N ASP A 615 19.06 13.66 5.37
CA ASP A 615 18.07 13.47 4.31
C ASP A 615 18.10 12.06 3.70
N GLY A 616 19.04 11.21 4.12
CA GLY A 616 19.24 9.87 3.56
C GLY A 616 18.10 8.90 3.87
N ALA A 617 17.31 9.17 4.92
CA ALA A 617 16.11 8.40 5.26
C ALA A 617 14.81 9.02 4.71
N ALA A 618 14.88 10.17 4.03
CA ALA A 618 13.69 10.85 3.54
C ALA A 618 12.94 10.00 2.51
N ASN A 619 11.62 9.93 2.67
CA ASN A 619 10.72 9.30 1.70
C ASN A 619 9.83 10.31 0.96
N VAL A 620 9.74 11.55 1.48
CA VAL A 620 9.02 12.65 0.84
C VAL A 620 9.73 13.99 1.03
N LYS A 621 9.60 14.88 0.04
CA LYS A 621 9.90 16.31 0.19
C LYS A 621 8.68 17.14 -0.21
N VAL A 622 7.88 17.55 0.79
CA VAL A 622 6.53 18.10 0.55
C VAL A 622 6.53 19.30 -0.39
N LEU A 623 7.42 20.28 -0.21
CA LEU A 623 7.46 21.47 -1.06
C LEU A 623 7.77 21.13 -2.53
N GLU A 624 8.63 20.15 -2.77
CA GLU A 624 8.97 19.68 -4.12
C GLU A 624 7.85 18.85 -4.77
N ILE A 625 6.85 18.44 -3.99
CA ILE A 625 5.67 17.69 -4.46
C ILE A 625 4.49 18.63 -4.73
N GLU A 626 4.26 19.61 -3.85
CA GLU A 626 3.16 20.58 -4.00
C GLU A 626 3.52 21.73 -4.96
N PHE A 627 4.80 22.08 -5.07
CA PHE A 627 5.32 23.10 -5.99
C PHE A 627 6.43 22.55 -6.91
N PRO A 628 6.17 21.49 -7.69
CA PRO A 628 7.18 20.87 -8.52
C PRO A 628 7.43 21.67 -9.79
N SER A 629 8.68 22.03 -10.07
CA SER A 629 9.04 22.68 -11.35
C SER A 629 8.67 21.86 -12.62
N ASN A 630 8.44 20.56 -12.47
CA ASN A 630 7.92 19.65 -13.49
C ASN A 630 7.54 18.30 -12.86
N PHE A 631 6.73 17.50 -13.57
CA PHE A 631 6.25 16.20 -13.09
C PHE A 631 7.36 15.20 -12.72
N LYS A 632 8.55 15.33 -13.30
CA LYS A 632 9.69 14.48 -12.97
C LYS A 632 10.31 14.86 -11.60
N THR A 633 10.36 16.16 -11.27
CA THR A 633 10.72 16.63 -9.92
C THR A 633 9.73 16.09 -8.89
N LEU A 634 8.43 16.16 -9.19
CA LEU A 634 7.38 15.59 -8.33
C LEU A 634 7.64 14.11 -8.04
N LEU A 635 7.79 13.30 -9.10
CA LEU A 635 7.98 11.85 -8.93
C LEU A 635 9.24 11.53 -8.14
N ASP A 636 10.35 12.24 -8.35
CA ASP A 636 11.59 11.99 -7.59
C ASP A 636 11.45 12.26 -6.09
N ASN A 637 10.47 13.07 -5.67
CA ASN A 637 10.28 13.51 -4.30
C ASN A 637 9.06 12.87 -3.61
N TRP A 638 8.24 12.09 -4.32
CA TRP A 638 7.14 11.31 -3.77
C TRP A 638 7.54 9.84 -3.60
N ASN A 639 7.41 9.29 -2.40
CA ASN A 639 7.74 7.90 -2.10
C ASN A 639 9.14 7.49 -2.61
N MET A 640 10.13 8.32 -2.26
CA MET A 640 11.48 8.34 -2.83
C MET A 640 12.17 6.98 -2.78
N LYS A 641 12.04 6.24 -1.68
CA LYS A 641 12.67 4.92 -1.54
C LYS A 641 12.06 3.92 -2.49
N THR A 642 10.72 3.87 -2.60
CA THR A 642 10.03 3.01 -3.56
C THR A 642 10.48 3.29 -4.99
N ASN A 643 10.71 4.56 -5.37
CA ASN A 643 11.28 4.89 -6.67
C ASN A 643 12.70 4.36 -6.87
N VAL A 644 13.54 4.38 -5.83
CA VAL A 644 14.87 3.74 -5.88
C VAL A 644 14.73 2.24 -6.10
N TRP A 645 13.85 1.57 -5.36
CA TRP A 645 13.61 0.13 -5.54
C TRP A 645 13.14 -0.19 -6.96
N LEU A 646 12.10 0.48 -7.46
CA LEU A 646 11.59 0.30 -8.82
C LEU A 646 12.66 0.57 -9.87
N ARG A 647 13.49 1.60 -9.68
CA ARG A 647 14.59 1.93 -10.60
C ARG A 647 15.64 0.83 -10.65
N GLU A 648 16.11 0.39 -9.49
CA GLU A 648 17.28 -0.48 -9.35
C GLU A 648 16.94 -1.98 -9.51
N CYS A 649 15.74 -2.38 -9.12
CA CYS A 649 15.29 -3.78 -9.14
C CYS A 649 14.38 -4.12 -10.33
N VAL A 650 13.73 -3.14 -10.96
CA VAL A 650 12.81 -3.37 -12.08
C VAL A 650 13.30 -2.66 -13.34
N TYR A 651 13.25 -1.33 -13.38
CA TYR A 651 13.50 -0.52 -14.58
C TYR A 651 14.84 -0.83 -15.26
N LYS A 652 15.93 -0.84 -14.50
CA LYS A 652 17.26 -1.20 -15.01
C LYS A 652 17.35 -2.69 -15.40
N ARG A 653 16.68 -3.58 -14.65
CA ARG A 653 16.79 -5.04 -14.81
C ARG A 653 15.99 -5.60 -15.97
N VAL A 654 14.87 -4.96 -16.33
CA VAL A 654 14.06 -5.32 -17.50
C VAL A 654 14.54 -4.65 -18.79
N THR A 655 15.51 -3.73 -18.68
CA THR A 655 16.10 -3.09 -19.85
C THR A 655 17.10 -4.04 -20.52
N PRO A 656 16.96 -4.32 -21.84
CA PRO A 656 17.89 -5.21 -22.54
C PRO A 656 19.34 -4.71 -22.44
N LYS A 657 20.28 -5.64 -22.27
CA LYS A 657 21.72 -5.34 -22.21
C LYS A 657 22.14 -4.51 -23.43
N GLY A 658 22.94 -3.46 -23.19
CA GLY A 658 23.42 -2.54 -24.22
C GLY A 658 22.39 -1.56 -24.77
N LYS A 659 21.13 -1.59 -24.33
CA LYS A 659 20.09 -0.63 -24.74
C LYS A 659 19.80 0.38 -23.64
N LYS A 660 19.44 1.61 -24.05
CA LYS A 660 18.91 2.60 -23.12
C LYS A 660 17.47 2.24 -22.75
N PRO A 661 17.07 2.41 -21.48
CA PRO A 661 15.69 2.21 -21.07
C PRO A 661 14.72 3.12 -21.85
N GLY A 662 13.57 2.57 -22.24
CA GLY A 662 12.55 3.27 -23.03
C GLY A 662 11.14 3.09 -22.45
N PHE A 663 10.11 3.40 -23.25
CA PHE A 663 8.71 3.33 -22.81
C PHE A 663 8.32 1.96 -22.26
N ARG A 664 8.80 0.87 -22.86
CA ARG A 664 8.53 -0.50 -22.38
C ARG A 664 9.03 -0.72 -20.95
N SER A 665 10.28 -0.35 -20.67
CA SER A 665 10.84 -0.45 -19.31
C SER A 665 10.05 0.41 -18.32
N SER A 666 9.67 1.63 -18.71
CA SER A 666 8.82 2.50 -17.89
C SER A 666 7.46 1.87 -17.59
N MET A 667 6.75 1.34 -18.60
CA MET A 667 5.43 0.74 -18.40
C MET A 667 5.48 -0.50 -17.52
N ILE A 668 6.48 -1.39 -17.72
CA ILE A 668 6.68 -2.55 -16.83
C ILE A 668 6.91 -2.08 -15.39
N THR A 669 7.66 -1.00 -15.20
CA THR A 669 7.93 -0.44 -13.86
C THR A 669 6.66 0.10 -13.21
N PHE A 670 5.84 0.85 -13.95
CA PHE A 670 4.56 1.37 -13.44
C PHE A 670 3.55 0.25 -13.16
N LEU A 671 3.43 -0.75 -14.03
CA LEU A 671 2.58 -1.91 -13.80
C LEU A 671 3.04 -2.74 -12.60
N THR A 672 4.36 -2.87 -12.41
CA THR A 672 4.92 -3.50 -11.20
C THR A 672 4.53 -2.72 -9.95
N SER A 673 4.57 -1.39 -10.00
CA SER A 673 4.10 -0.54 -8.90
C SER A 673 2.60 -0.74 -8.61
N ALA A 674 1.76 -0.78 -9.64
CA ALA A 674 0.32 -1.05 -9.48
C ALA A 674 0.07 -2.40 -8.81
N PHE A 675 0.75 -3.44 -9.30
CA PHE A 675 0.63 -4.80 -8.79
C PHE A 675 1.09 -4.92 -7.33
N TRP A 676 2.15 -4.20 -6.95
CA TRP A 676 2.62 -4.12 -5.57
C TRP A 676 1.60 -3.47 -4.63
N HIS A 677 0.86 -2.47 -5.10
CA HIS A 677 -0.23 -1.85 -4.33
C HIS A 677 -1.46 -2.74 -4.20
N GLY A 678 -1.71 -3.63 -5.16
CA GLY A 678 -2.75 -4.66 -5.06
C GLY A 678 -3.54 -4.88 -6.34
N ILE A 679 -4.72 -5.48 -6.20
CA ILE A 679 -5.58 -5.87 -7.34
C ILE A 679 -6.66 -4.85 -7.68
N ALA A 680 -6.78 -3.77 -6.90
CA ALA A 680 -7.79 -2.74 -7.14
C ALA A 680 -7.53 -2.03 -8.48
N SER A 681 -8.57 -1.98 -9.33
CA SER A 681 -8.48 -1.41 -10.68
C SER A 681 -7.99 0.04 -10.73
N GLY A 682 -8.30 0.83 -9.68
CA GLY A 682 -7.86 2.21 -9.54
C GLY A 682 -6.34 2.37 -9.50
N TYR A 683 -5.61 1.41 -8.90
CA TYR A 683 -4.15 1.42 -8.92
C TYR A 683 -3.61 1.36 -10.36
N TYR A 684 -4.14 0.44 -11.17
CA TYR A 684 -3.71 0.29 -12.56
C TYR A 684 -3.99 1.54 -13.37
N LEU A 685 -5.18 2.15 -13.21
CA LEU A 685 -5.53 3.42 -13.87
C LEU A 685 -4.52 4.52 -13.52
N THR A 686 -4.18 4.71 -12.25
CA THR A 686 -3.22 5.73 -11.82
C THR A 686 -1.81 5.48 -12.35
N PHE A 687 -1.26 4.28 -12.17
CA PHE A 687 0.14 4.03 -12.54
C PHE A 687 0.34 3.96 -14.05
N ILE A 688 -0.62 3.43 -14.80
CA ILE A 688 -0.57 3.48 -16.26
C ILE A 688 -0.60 4.92 -16.76
N MET A 689 -1.45 5.77 -16.19
CA MET A 689 -1.48 7.20 -16.49
C MET A 689 -0.10 7.84 -16.24
N GLY A 690 0.57 7.48 -15.15
CA GLY A 690 1.95 7.89 -14.84
C GLY A 690 2.94 7.60 -15.98
N GLY A 691 2.80 6.46 -16.67
CA GLY A 691 3.60 6.11 -17.85
C GLY A 691 3.42 7.08 -19.02
N PHE A 692 2.18 7.52 -19.28
CA PHE A 692 1.89 8.50 -20.32
C PHE A 692 2.33 9.91 -19.91
N ILE A 693 2.07 10.33 -18.68
CA ILE A 693 2.48 11.64 -18.15
C ILE A 693 3.99 11.81 -18.25
N THR A 694 4.76 10.80 -17.81
CA THR A 694 6.23 10.85 -17.89
C THR A 694 6.76 10.89 -19.33
N THR A 695 5.99 10.36 -20.28
CA THR A 695 6.32 10.43 -21.71
C THR A 695 6.11 11.85 -22.25
N VAL A 696 4.94 12.45 -22.00
CA VAL A 696 4.65 13.84 -22.39
C VAL A 696 5.63 14.81 -21.76
N ALA A 697 5.89 14.68 -20.45
CA ALA A 697 6.81 15.54 -19.72
C ALA A 697 8.23 15.49 -20.30
N ARG A 698 8.68 14.31 -20.78
CA ARG A 698 9.97 14.14 -21.44
C ARG A 698 10.01 14.83 -22.80
N LEU A 699 8.95 14.71 -23.59
CA LEU A 699 8.84 15.38 -24.89
C LEU A 699 8.84 16.90 -24.72
N ALA A 700 8.06 17.43 -23.79
CA ALA A 700 8.05 18.85 -23.45
C ALA A 700 9.44 19.33 -22.99
N ARG A 701 10.11 18.57 -22.12
CA ARG A 701 11.47 18.90 -21.66
C ARG A 701 12.50 18.93 -22.80
N ASN A 702 12.39 18.06 -23.79
CA ASN A 702 13.36 17.97 -24.88
C ASN A 702 13.09 19.00 -25.99
N TYR A 703 11.82 19.33 -26.24
CA TYR A 703 11.43 20.12 -27.41
C TYR A 703 10.95 21.53 -27.08
N ILE A 704 10.34 21.75 -25.92
CA ILE A 704 9.84 23.08 -25.51
C ILE A 704 10.88 23.78 -24.63
N ARG A 705 11.36 23.13 -23.57
CA ARG A 705 12.27 23.76 -22.58
C ARG A 705 13.49 24.46 -23.22
N PRO A 706 14.18 23.91 -24.23
CA PRO A 706 15.33 24.60 -24.80
C PRO A 706 14.98 25.95 -25.42
N LEU A 707 13.76 26.13 -25.94
CA LEU A 707 13.32 27.38 -26.56
C LEU A 707 13.14 28.53 -25.55
N VAL A 708 13.00 28.22 -24.26
CA VAL A 708 12.76 29.19 -23.20
C VAL A 708 13.97 29.36 -22.27
N LEU A 709 15.05 28.60 -22.45
CA LEU A 709 16.24 28.76 -21.62
C LEU A 709 17.03 30.00 -22.06
N PRO A 710 17.54 30.81 -21.11
CA PRO A 710 18.46 31.88 -21.45
C PRO A 710 19.80 31.30 -21.97
N PRO A 711 20.59 32.11 -22.70
CA PRO A 711 21.96 31.75 -23.04
C PRO A 711 22.79 31.35 -21.80
N PRO A 712 23.79 30.47 -21.96
CA PRO A 712 24.64 30.07 -20.84
C PRO A 712 25.27 31.28 -20.13
N GLY A 713 25.19 31.32 -18.80
CA GLY A 713 25.76 32.39 -17.98
C GLY A 713 24.86 33.60 -17.74
N GLN A 714 23.65 33.64 -18.31
CA GLN A 714 22.67 34.70 -18.05
C GLN A 714 21.62 34.28 -17.01
N PRO A 715 21.05 35.22 -16.24
CA PRO A 715 19.97 34.94 -15.31
C PRO A 715 18.72 34.39 -16.03
N PRO A 716 17.79 33.73 -15.32
CA PRO A 716 16.52 33.29 -15.89
C PRO A 716 15.78 34.47 -16.54
N SER A 717 15.37 34.31 -17.80
CA SER A 717 14.49 35.28 -18.47
C SER A 717 13.05 35.17 -17.97
N ASP A 718 12.24 36.23 -18.07
CA ASP A 718 10.80 36.21 -17.73
C ASP A 718 10.03 35.04 -18.38
N LEU A 719 10.38 34.71 -19.63
CA LEU A 719 9.78 33.57 -20.36
C LEU A 719 10.11 32.22 -19.71
N LYS A 720 11.29 32.11 -19.12
CA LYS A 720 11.75 30.91 -18.40
C LYS A 720 11.03 30.77 -17.07
N GLU A 721 10.80 31.88 -16.37
CA GLU A 721 10.03 31.92 -15.13
C GLU A 721 8.56 31.55 -15.39
N LEU A 722 7.95 32.15 -16.42
CA LEU A 722 6.59 31.81 -16.84
C LEU A 722 6.47 30.32 -17.21
N TYR A 723 7.47 29.76 -17.89
CA TYR A 723 7.52 28.32 -18.19
C TYR A 723 7.55 27.46 -16.92
N ASP A 724 8.31 27.86 -15.89
CA ASP A 724 8.39 27.11 -14.63
C ASP A 724 7.10 27.23 -13.81
N ILE A 725 6.47 28.40 -13.79
CA ILE A 725 5.16 28.60 -13.15
C ILE A 725 4.10 27.74 -13.85
N ALA A 726 4.04 27.79 -15.18
CA ALA A 726 3.13 26.95 -15.97
C ALA A 726 3.44 25.46 -15.78
N GLY A 727 4.71 25.07 -15.71
CA GLY A 727 5.16 23.72 -15.43
C GLY A 727 4.69 23.22 -14.07
N THR A 728 4.75 24.08 -13.04
CA THR A 728 4.24 23.80 -11.70
C THR A 728 2.73 23.60 -11.70
N LEU A 729 1.97 24.55 -12.23
CA LEU A 729 0.52 24.48 -12.30
C LEU A 729 0.04 23.23 -13.05
N LEU A 730 0.64 22.95 -14.22
CA LEU A 730 0.28 21.78 -15.03
C LEU A 730 0.61 20.47 -14.32
N SER A 731 1.76 20.40 -13.64
CA SER A 731 2.18 19.20 -12.92
C SER A 731 1.24 18.91 -11.74
N THR A 732 0.82 19.93 -11.00
CA THR A 732 -0.12 19.78 -9.88
C THR A 732 -1.52 19.41 -10.35
N LEU A 733 -2.03 20.06 -11.41
CA LEU A 733 -3.32 19.69 -12.04
C LEU A 733 -3.33 18.22 -12.46
N VAL A 734 -2.29 17.79 -13.16
CA VAL A 734 -2.15 16.41 -13.64
C VAL A 734 -1.96 15.42 -12.48
N LEU A 735 -1.23 15.78 -11.43
CA LEU A 735 -1.06 14.95 -10.23
C LEU A 735 -2.40 14.60 -9.61
N ASN A 736 -3.17 15.63 -9.24
CA ASN A 736 -4.43 15.45 -8.52
C ASN A 736 -5.44 14.69 -9.37
N TYR A 737 -5.49 14.98 -10.67
CA TYR A 737 -6.31 14.24 -11.62
C TYR A 737 -5.95 12.75 -11.72
N ALA A 738 -4.66 12.44 -11.90
CA ALA A 738 -4.18 11.09 -12.14
C ALA A 738 -4.11 10.23 -10.87
N ALA A 739 -4.03 10.86 -9.70
CA ALA A 739 -4.02 10.19 -8.41
C ALA A 739 -5.42 9.79 -7.92
N ALA A 740 -6.50 10.41 -8.42
CA ALA A 740 -7.85 10.12 -7.95
C ALA A 740 -8.24 8.62 -8.02
N PRO A 741 -7.94 7.87 -9.10
CA PRO A 741 -8.23 6.44 -9.13
C PRO A 741 -7.54 5.64 -8.04
N PHE A 742 -6.33 6.03 -7.62
CA PHE A 742 -5.62 5.38 -6.52
C PHE A 742 -6.39 5.50 -5.21
N MET A 743 -7.14 6.60 -5.03
CA MET A 743 -7.93 6.87 -3.84
C MET A 743 -9.34 6.28 -3.92
N LEU A 744 -9.93 6.25 -5.12
CA LEU A 744 -11.27 5.73 -5.37
C LEU A 744 -11.31 4.21 -5.57
N LEU A 745 -10.16 3.59 -5.91
CA LEU A 745 -9.91 2.15 -5.99
C LEU A 745 -10.67 1.37 -7.07
N THR A 746 -11.89 1.78 -7.43
CA THR A 746 -12.70 1.14 -8.47
C THR A 746 -12.63 1.91 -9.79
N ALA A 747 -12.66 1.19 -10.91
CA ALA A 747 -12.66 1.79 -12.24
C ALA A 747 -13.94 2.62 -12.46
N GLU A 748 -15.07 2.14 -11.96
CA GLU A 748 -16.38 2.80 -12.08
C GLU A 748 -16.36 4.19 -11.43
N ASP A 749 -15.97 4.27 -10.16
CA ASP A 749 -15.88 5.54 -9.43
C ASP A 749 -14.83 6.45 -10.04
N SER A 750 -13.71 5.88 -10.50
CA SER A 750 -12.65 6.62 -11.19
C SER A 750 -13.15 7.28 -12.47
N PHE A 751 -13.89 6.55 -13.31
CA PHE A 751 -14.46 7.08 -14.54
C PHE A 751 -15.56 8.09 -14.26
N LYS A 752 -16.39 7.88 -13.23
CA LYS A 752 -17.39 8.84 -12.77
C LYS A 752 -16.73 10.15 -12.32
N ALA A 753 -15.69 10.09 -11.49
CA ALA A 753 -14.97 11.29 -11.05
C ALA A 753 -14.32 12.04 -12.22
N TRP A 754 -13.68 11.31 -13.15
CA TRP A 754 -13.06 11.90 -14.33
C TRP A 754 -14.05 12.53 -15.31
N SER A 755 -15.23 11.94 -15.51
CA SER A 755 -16.26 12.50 -16.37
C SER A 755 -16.85 13.79 -15.80
N ARG A 756 -17.02 13.85 -14.47
CA ARG A 756 -17.43 15.06 -13.75
C ARG A 756 -16.40 16.19 -13.80
N LEU A 757 -15.16 15.86 -14.13
CA LEU A 757 -14.09 16.83 -14.41
C LEU A 757 -13.89 17.10 -15.91
N ALA A 758 -14.86 16.73 -16.75
CA ALA A 758 -14.81 16.90 -18.20
C ALA A 758 -13.53 16.33 -18.84
N TRP A 759 -12.96 15.28 -18.23
CA TRP A 759 -11.75 14.60 -18.72
C TRP A 759 -10.52 15.50 -18.93
N TYR A 760 -10.42 16.65 -18.23
CA TYR A 760 -9.36 17.65 -18.50
C TYR A 760 -7.94 17.06 -18.47
N GLY A 761 -7.66 16.15 -17.53
CA GLY A 761 -6.33 15.54 -17.43
C GLY A 761 -6.02 14.62 -18.61
N HIS A 762 -7.00 13.87 -19.13
CA HIS A 762 -6.82 13.10 -20.36
C HIS A 762 -6.57 14.01 -21.55
N ILE A 763 -7.30 15.12 -21.66
CA ILE A 763 -7.10 16.11 -22.73
C ILE A 763 -5.69 16.68 -22.68
N ILE A 764 -5.19 17.05 -21.50
CA ILE A 764 -3.81 17.54 -21.32
C ILE A 764 -2.78 16.48 -21.74
N ILE A 765 -2.93 15.26 -21.24
CA ILE A 765 -1.94 14.19 -21.44
C ILE A 765 -1.96 13.70 -22.89
N PHE A 766 -3.12 13.25 -23.37
CA PHE A 766 -3.25 12.66 -24.70
C PHE A 766 -3.27 13.71 -25.80
N GLY A 767 -3.79 14.92 -25.55
CA GLY A 767 -3.63 16.06 -26.45
C GLY A 767 -2.16 16.46 -26.60
N GLY A 768 -1.39 16.45 -25.51
CA GLY A 768 0.06 16.64 -25.56
C GLY A 768 0.76 15.56 -26.40
N LEU A 769 0.44 14.28 -26.17
CA LEU A 769 0.98 13.18 -26.99
C LEU A 769 0.60 13.32 -28.47
N ALA A 770 -0.67 13.63 -28.76
CA ALA A 770 -1.17 13.84 -30.11
C ALA A 770 -0.43 14.99 -30.81
N PHE A 771 -0.18 16.11 -30.11
CA PHE A 771 0.61 17.21 -30.64
C PHE A 771 2.04 16.77 -30.98
N PHE A 772 2.76 16.14 -30.05
CA PHE A 772 4.16 15.77 -30.29
C PHE A 772 4.30 14.72 -31.39
N TYR A 773 3.47 13.68 -31.36
CA TYR A 773 3.51 12.60 -32.35
C TYR A 773 2.88 12.97 -33.69
N GLY A 774 1.94 13.91 -33.72
CA GLY A 774 1.30 14.45 -34.92
C GLY A 774 2.14 15.45 -35.71
N GLY A 775 3.41 15.65 -35.34
CA GLY A 775 4.35 16.53 -36.05
C GLY A 775 4.87 17.72 -35.24
N GLY A 776 4.31 17.97 -34.05
CA GLY A 776 4.76 19.02 -33.14
C GLY A 776 6.24 18.91 -32.79
N THR A 777 6.79 17.70 -32.64
CA THR A 777 8.23 17.50 -32.45
C THR A 777 9.06 18.06 -33.62
N ARG A 778 8.66 17.80 -34.87
CA ARG A 778 9.38 18.29 -36.05
C ARG A 778 9.27 19.82 -36.15
N TYR A 779 8.09 20.37 -35.84
CA TYR A 779 7.87 21.80 -35.79
C TYR A 779 8.78 22.49 -34.75
N LEU A 780 8.80 21.98 -33.52
CA LEU A 780 9.64 22.53 -32.44
C LEU A 780 11.13 22.39 -32.74
N GLN A 781 11.57 21.29 -33.37
CA GLN A 781 12.96 21.16 -33.82
C GLN A 781 13.34 22.20 -34.88
N LYS A 782 12.45 22.51 -35.82
CA LYS A 782 12.67 23.60 -36.79
C LYS A 782 12.79 24.96 -36.09
N LEU A 783 11.97 25.22 -35.07
CA LEU A 783 12.07 26.43 -34.24
C LEU A 783 13.38 26.48 -33.46
N GLN A 784 13.82 25.37 -32.86
CA GLN A 784 15.11 25.26 -32.18
C GLN A 784 16.26 25.59 -33.13
N ALA A 785 16.24 25.00 -34.34
CA ALA A 785 17.24 25.26 -35.37
C ALA A 785 17.27 26.74 -35.78
N LYS A 786 16.10 27.39 -35.96
CA LYS A 786 16.00 28.83 -36.25
C LYS A 786 16.62 29.71 -35.16
N ARG A 787 16.63 29.25 -33.90
CA ARG A 787 17.26 29.95 -32.76
C ARG A 787 18.71 29.53 -32.51
N GLY A 788 19.32 28.75 -33.42
CA GLY A 788 20.68 28.24 -33.25
C GLY A 788 20.83 27.19 -32.13
N ILE A 789 19.72 26.63 -31.65
CA ILE A 789 19.72 25.64 -30.56
C ILE A 789 19.97 24.26 -31.15
N ALA A 790 21.00 23.58 -30.64
CA ALA A 790 21.34 22.23 -31.07
C ALA A 790 20.15 21.27 -30.83
N PRO A 791 19.86 20.36 -31.77
CA PRO A 791 18.77 19.41 -31.62
C PRO A 791 19.01 18.49 -30.41
N ALA A 792 17.95 18.28 -29.63
CA ALA A 792 17.99 17.42 -28.45
C ALA A 792 18.54 16.02 -28.79
N GLY A 793 19.68 15.65 -28.18
CA GLY A 793 20.28 14.31 -28.28
C GLY A 793 21.62 14.21 -29.03
N LYS A 794 22.11 15.27 -29.69
CA LYS A 794 23.49 15.31 -30.19
C LYS A 794 24.40 15.99 -29.16
N LYS A 795 25.49 15.32 -28.73
CA LYS A 795 26.56 16.00 -27.99
C LYS A 795 27.15 17.10 -28.89
N PRO A 796 27.61 18.23 -28.34
CA PRO A 796 28.54 19.09 -29.06
C PRO A 796 29.72 18.23 -29.54
N ALA A 797 30.21 18.46 -30.75
CA ALA A 797 31.46 17.86 -31.19
C ALA A 797 32.54 18.20 -30.14
N PRO A 798 33.45 17.27 -29.79
CA PRO A 798 34.58 17.64 -28.95
C PRO A 798 35.35 18.74 -29.68
N GLU A 799 35.60 19.86 -29.00
CA GLU A 799 36.61 20.82 -29.44
C GLU A 799 37.91 20.05 -29.68
N ALA A 800 38.49 20.25 -30.86
CA ALA A 800 39.75 19.62 -31.23
C ALA A 800 40.83 20.08 -30.24
N LYS A 801 41.13 19.23 -29.26
CA LYS A 801 42.35 19.39 -28.46
C LYS A 801 43.52 19.03 -29.35
N ASP A 802 44.43 19.98 -29.51
CA ASP A 802 45.70 19.85 -30.19
C ASP A 802 46.39 18.53 -29.85
N ALA A 803 46.70 17.78 -30.90
CA ALA A 803 47.41 16.52 -30.82
C ALA A 803 48.91 16.77 -30.64
N ARG A 804 49.39 16.87 -29.39
CA ARG A 804 50.79 16.61 -29.02
C ARG A 804 50.88 15.92 -27.65
N ASN A 805 50.80 14.60 -27.67
CA ASN A 805 51.63 13.65 -26.91
C ASN A 805 50.97 12.28 -26.88
N GLY A 806 51.71 11.27 -27.34
CA GLY A 806 51.22 9.91 -27.55
C GLY A 806 51.34 9.01 -26.32
N SER A 807 50.38 8.07 -26.20
CA SER A 807 50.61 6.67 -25.78
C SER A 807 49.33 5.84 -25.98
N PRO A 808 49.45 4.51 -26.19
CA PRO A 808 48.57 3.74 -27.06
C PRO A 808 47.28 3.24 -26.40
N ALA A 809 46.28 3.05 -27.24
CA ALA A 809 44.92 2.64 -26.92
C ALA A 809 44.82 1.18 -26.44
N ALA A 810 44.09 0.97 -25.34
CA ALA A 810 43.46 -0.31 -25.01
C ALA A 810 42.03 -0.31 -25.54
N ASN A 811 41.76 -1.17 -26.52
CA ASN A 811 40.43 -1.46 -27.06
C ASN A 811 39.61 -2.22 -26.01
N GLY A 812 38.58 -1.56 -25.48
CA GLY A 812 37.53 -2.16 -24.66
C GLY A 812 36.21 -1.50 -25.02
N ASP A 813 35.28 -2.30 -25.52
CA ASP A 813 33.99 -1.91 -26.08
C ASP A 813 33.18 -1.09 -25.05
N LYS A 814 33.14 0.24 -25.26
CA LYS A 814 32.52 1.19 -24.32
C LYS A 814 31.01 1.15 -24.48
N THR A 815 30.34 0.47 -23.55
CA THR A 815 28.93 0.73 -23.26
C THR A 815 28.79 2.21 -22.86
N PRO A 816 27.85 3.00 -23.43
CA PRO A 816 27.82 4.44 -23.16
C PRO A 816 27.40 4.71 -21.71
N ALA A 817 28.37 5.02 -20.85
CA ALA A 817 28.24 5.45 -19.46
C ALA A 817 27.70 6.88 -19.32
N ASP A 818 26.84 7.32 -20.23
CA ASP A 818 26.14 8.61 -20.18
C ASP A 818 24.62 8.40 -20.09
N ALA A 819 24.20 7.65 -19.09
CA ALA A 819 22.92 7.92 -18.46
C ALA A 819 23.13 9.16 -17.59
N LYS A 820 22.95 10.35 -18.17
CA LYS A 820 22.80 11.59 -17.38
C LYS A 820 21.68 11.34 -16.36
N SER A 821 22.12 11.01 -15.16
CA SER A 821 21.54 11.37 -13.88
C SER A 821 20.04 11.65 -13.88
N PHE A 822 19.28 10.73 -13.31
CA PHE A 822 18.05 11.07 -12.57
C PHE A 822 18.41 11.71 -11.20
N THR A 823 19.42 12.58 -11.18
CA THR A 823 19.78 13.43 -10.05
C THR A 823 19.94 14.84 -10.63
N MET A 824 19.21 15.82 -10.11
CA MET A 824 19.69 17.19 -10.20
C MET A 824 21.03 17.27 -9.45
N PRO A 825 22.04 18.01 -9.93
CA PRO A 825 23.01 18.56 -9.00
C PRO A 825 22.28 19.42 -7.95
N PRO A 826 22.79 19.56 -6.72
CA PRO A 826 22.26 20.52 -5.77
C PRO A 826 22.21 21.93 -6.40
N ASN A 827 21.21 22.71 -5.95
CA ASN A 827 20.81 23.99 -6.51
C ASN A 827 21.95 25.00 -6.72
N LEU A 828 21.68 25.91 -7.66
CA LEU A 828 22.36 27.17 -7.94
C LEU A 828 22.52 28.05 -6.68
N GLU A 829 23.54 27.78 -5.87
CA GLU A 829 24.13 28.80 -4.96
C GLU A 829 25.65 28.97 -5.21
N GLU A 830 26.31 28.01 -5.86
CA GLU A 830 27.78 28.06 -6.07
C GLU A 830 28.25 28.86 -7.31
N ALA A 831 27.35 29.55 -8.04
CA ALA A 831 27.72 30.34 -9.22
C ALA A 831 27.55 31.87 -9.06
N MET A 832 27.19 32.37 -7.87
CA MET A 832 26.98 33.80 -7.63
C MET A 832 27.69 34.32 -6.35
N GLY A 833 28.89 33.81 -6.07
CA GLY A 833 29.65 34.17 -4.87
C GLY A 833 31.16 34.29 -5.10
N SER A 834 31.60 34.89 -6.21
CA SER A 834 32.98 35.40 -6.31
C SER A 834 33.02 36.67 -7.17
N GLN A 835 32.55 37.78 -6.60
CA GLN A 835 33.00 39.14 -6.94
C GLN A 835 32.42 40.12 -5.92
N LYS A 836 33.05 40.17 -4.74
CA LYS A 836 33.51 41.38 -4.03
C LYS A 836 34.14 40.97 -2.71
#